data_AF-A4I3V2-F1
#
_entry.id   AF-A4I3V2-F1
#
_cell.length_a   1.000
_cell.length_b   1.000
_cell.length_c   1.000
_cell.angle_alpha   90.00
_cell.angle_beta   90.00
_cell.angle_gamma   90.00
#
_symmetry.space_group_name_H-M   'P 1'
#
loop_
_entity.id
_entity.type
_entity.pdbx_description
1 polymer ?
#
loop_
_entity_poly.entity_id
_entity_poly.type
_entity_poly.pdbx_seq_one_letter_code
_entity_poly.pdbx_strand_id
1 'polypeptide(L)'
;MSTVWYLIFVCGTLQRGENNYPYWLADEAEAVFVARARTVSRYPFFVNLLPDHPWCLPCVLDFPDCNVPGCAQVEGEVFSVSAKMKAWLDVLEDISGGTHVSVPTVVEVCEAPSASFRARGGTTAASLKWPAAVDGEAVTVVAALYFRAKGYPDDWSSPTPRSSSRLISKFSAASMLRLYGDRFNGGVPAHLMADGNYAKARAMQTELNALPEAHWPPSTIAYHAAAAKARVAQPDEEHTGATPPPIPCYGAPLFPKPMILFIIDGIGDNTYCELGGRTPLEVVAGVPAVSQCAPSPATEPPTAQSLSVMEGVLADSANAALRETLNEYVTPGINVVSRHGVSGLMDPYMAGKSCGSDTAHLSIFGYPPTMYYRGRGAYEALGAGLELEEEDVAFKCNFSTFADRTEELCGDEDPAMEATALSSTSSAGQYVTHRRCDRDFTVEGPVLCNDLNGTTVAADLHGIPFDYPHVIKMQYATEHRCGVALSGARRVMRADGSTELLGMLSDKITGTDPLMDGRLLLHCKPTVGKGHPEYPAAVYTCRLVEAASAALTRRLKAHPVNEARRQHNRAVAARLANGSGGGGSETMARKNLANLLLFRGAAKKGWVPTFAVRHGLHGLILAPTCIIKGLGICCGLRGEVCRACDPTGQQSLRGATGDYHSNLMVKVRAVLHALRIQCPPSHEAAVTAAVQSKATTALQAGRIIDPHYNFVVVHVKGVDNAGHDKSLQLKLEMLRRSGLAMEALWRELPAGATMAVIADHSTPLGIGDHCCEPVPVSVAVKRTTSEGALSACPTDGVEYYSEVKAASGGLGRFRGEELIPLMKRVHHHYHYV
;
A
#
# COMPACT_ATOMS: atom_id res chain seq x y z
N MET A 1 -4.76 34.51 30.50
CA MET A 1 -5.99 34.74 29.67
C MET A 1 -7.04 33.76 30.16
N SER A 2 -8.26 34.20 30.49
CA SER A 2 -9.33 33.25 30.82
C SER A 2 -9.55 32.36 29.61
N THR A 3 -9.25 31.07 29.73
CA THR A 3 -9.40 30.09 28.65
C THR A 3 -10.89 29.90 28.40
N VAL A 4 -11.42 30.60 27.39
CA VAL A 4 -12.79 30.38 26.93
C VAL A 4 -12.80 29.05 26.18
N TRP A 5 -13.64 28.12 26.65
CA TRP A 5 -13.90 26.86 25.97
C TRP A 5 -15.28 26.89 25.32
N TYR A 6 -15.37 26.28 24.15
CA TYR A 6 -16.58 26.13 23.36
C TYR A 6 -16.98 24.66 23.32
N LEU A 7 -18.29 24.39 23.30
CA LEU A 7 -18.78 23.09 22.89
C LEU A 7 -18.98 23.11 21.37
N ILE A 8 -18.44 22.11 20.68
CA ILE A 8 -18.68 21.88 19.25
C ILE A 8 -19.31 20.50 19.10
N PHE A 9 -20.35 20.43 18.29
CA PHE A 9 -20.94 19.18 17.83
C PHE A 9 -20.35 18.85 16.46
N VAL A 10 -19.51 17.81 16.40
CA VAL A 10 -18.89 17.36 15.15
C VAL A 10 -19.69 16.20 14.55
N CYS A 11 -19.98 16.32 13.26
CA CYS A 11 -20.55 15.27 12.42
C CYS A 11 -19.74 15.18 11.12
N GLY A 12 -19.81 14.06 10.40
CA GLY A 12 -19.11 13.93 9.13
C GLY A 12 -17.64 13.56 9.30
N THR A 13 -16.76 14.14 8.47
CA THR A 13 -15.34 13.75 8.41
C THR A 13 -14.53 14.16 9.63
N LEU A 14 -15.03 15.09 10.45
CA LEU A 14 -14.36 15.54 11.69
C LEU A 14 -14.51 14.57 12.86
N GLN A 15 -15.42 13.60 12.80
CA GLN A 15 -15.68 12.64 13.88
C GLN A 15 -14.49 11.71 14.11
N ARG A 16 -14.34 11.20 15.34
CA ARG A 16 -13.30 10.22 15.68
C ARG A 16 -13.35 9.03 14.73
N GLY A 17 -12.19 8.70 14.16
CA GLY A 17 -12.03 7.58 13.21
C GLY A 17 -12.33 7.93 11.74
N GLU A 18 -12.98 9.06 11.48
CA GLU A 18 -13.23 9.58 10.14
C GLU A 18 -12.03 10.42 9.63
N ASN A 19 -12.06 10.79 8.35
CA ASN A 19 -10.84 11.11 7.61
C ASN A 19 -10.19 12.46 7.96
N ASN A 20 -10.92 13.45 8.47
CA ASN A 20 -10.37 14.75 8.85
C ASN A 20 -9.92 14.80 10.33
N TYR A 21 -10.35 13.85 11.16
CA TYR A 21 -9.98 13.80 12.57
C TYR A 21 -8.46 13.87 12.85
N PRO A 22 -7.60 13.18 12.07
CA PRO A 22 -6.14 13.25 12.27
C PRO A 22 -5.51 14.63 12.04
N TYR A 23 -6.22 15.61 11.47
CA TYR A 23 -5.66 16.90 11.05
C TYR A 23 -6.02 18.07 11.93
N TRP A 24 -7.10 17.92 12.70
CA TRP A 24 -7.41 18.88 13.76
C TRP A 24 -7.13 18.31 15.13
N LEU A 25 -6.82 17.00 15.26
CA LEU A 25 -6.58 16.17 16.45
C LEU A 25 -7.09 16.83 17.73
N ALA A 26 -7.91 16.12 18.50
CA ALA A 26 -8.16 16.54 19.87
C ALA A 26 -6.87 16.40 20.70
N ASP A 27 -5.89 17.30 20.50
CA ASP A 27 -4.79 17.57 21.39
C ASP A 27 -5.48 17.86 22.70
N GLU A 28 -5.25 16.99 23.68
CA GLU A 28 -5.97 17.07 24.94
C GLU A 28 -5.92 18.50 25.46
N ALA A 29 -4.78 19.20 25.37
CA ALA A 29 -4.62 20.58 25.82
C ALA A 29 -5.62 21.58 25.19
N GLU A 30 -6.09 21.33 23.97
CA GLU A 30 -6.88 22.25 23.16
C GLU A 30 -8.28 21.71 22.81
N ALA A 31 -8.52 20.39 22.89
CA ALA A 31 -9.80 19.77 22.63
C ALA A 31 -9.95 18.43 23.37
N VAL A 32 -11.12 18.22 23.97
CA VAL A 32 -11.43 17.01 24.74
C VAL A 32 -12.78 16.47 24.30
N PHE A 33 -12.81 15.18 23.96
CA PHE A 33 -14.05 14.47 23.67
C PHE A 33 -14.93 14.46 24.93
N VAL A 34 -16.18 14.90 24.79
CA VAL A 34 -17.15 14.92 25.89
C VAL A 34 -17.97 13.64 25.85
N ALA A 35 -18.76 13.43 24.80
CA ALA A 35 -19.67 12.29 24.68
C ALA A 35 -20.22 12.19 23.25
N ARG A 36 -20.76 11.04 22.88
CA ARG A 36 -21.66 10.93 21.72
C ARG A 36 -22.96 11.67 21.97
N ALA A 37 -23.48 12.30 20.93
CA ALA A 37 -24.69 13.10 21.01
C ALA A 37 -25.48 13.00 19.71
N ARG A 38 -26.70 13.55 19.73
CA ARG A 38 -27.51 13.78 18.53
C ARG A 38 -28.15 15.16 18.57
N THR A 39 -28.49 15.73 17.42
CA THR A 39 -29.25 16.98 17.39
C THR A 39 -30.66 16.76 17.95
N VAL A 40 -31.22 17.76 18.64
CA VAL A 40 -32.62 17.69 19.12
C VAL A 40 -33.57 17.84 17.93
N SER A 41 -33.39 18.90 17.14
CA SER A 41 -34.11 19.08 15.86
C SER A 41 -33.59 18.11 14.80
N ARG A 42 -34.46 17.80 13.83
CA ARG A 42 -34.09 17.03 12.64
C ARG A 42 -33.46 17.94 11.59
N TYR A 43 -32.44 17.48 10.91
CA TYR A 43 -31.81 18.23 9.82
C TYR A 43 -31.65 17.35 8.57
N PRO A 44 -31.69 17.95 7.36
CA PRO A 44 -31.26 17.26 6.17
C PRO A 44 -29.74 17.11 6.19
N PHE A 45 -29.30 15.85 6.25
CA PHE A 45 -27.90 15.48 6.22
C PHE A 45 -27.66 14.49 5.08
N PHE A 46 -26.70 14.77 4.21
CA PHE A 46 -26.37 13.94 3.05
C PHE A 46 -24.89 14.10 2.68
N VAL A 47 -24.46 13.39 1.64
CA VAL A 47 -23.13 13.51 1.05
C VAL A 47 -23.27 14.00 -0.37
N ASN A 48 -22.50 15.02 -0.74
CA ASN A 48 -22.42 15.48 -2.12
C ASN A 48 -21.81 14.36 -2.99
N LEU A 49 -22.33 14.09 -4.20
CA LEU A 49 -21.88 13.03 -5.11
C LEU A 49 -21.93 13.51 -6.58
N LEU A 50 -21.68 14.80 -6.80
CA LEU A 50 -21.70 15.43 -8.12
C LEU A 50 -20.74 14.72 -9.09
N PRO A 51 -21.21 14.28 -10.29
CA PRO A 51 -20.42 13.44 -11.21
C PRO A 51 -19.05 14.00 -11.61
N ASP A 52 -18.95 15.33 -11.74
CA ASP A 52 -17.75 16.03 -12.19
C ASP A 52 -17.02 16.75 -11.05
N HIS A 53 -17.45 16.52 -9.81
CA HIS A 53 -16.90 17.20 -8.65
C HIS A 53 -15.95 16.27 -7.87
N PRO A 54 -14.70 16.67 -7.60
CA PRO A 54 -13.82 15.91 -6.71
C PRO A 54 -14.28 15.88 -5.24
N TRP A 55 -15.41 16.51 -4.90
CA TRP A 55 -15.80 16.77 -3.52
C TRP A 55 -17.05 15.96 -3.14
N CYS A 56 -16.83 14.76 -2.60
CA CYS A 56 -17.90 14.01 -1.92
C CYS A 56 -17.89 14.22 -0.40
N LEU A 57 -18.31 15.40 0.04
CA LEU A 57 -18.28 15.80 1.45
C LEU A 57 -19.66 15.68 2.13
N PRO A 58 -19.71 15.32 3.43
CA PRO A 58 -20.91 15.41 4.24
C PRO A 58 -21.43 16.85 4.33
N CYS A 59 -22.73 17.04 4.19
CA CYS A 59 -23.43 18.32 4.18
C CYS A 59 -24.65 18.24 5.09
N VAL A 60 -24.63 18.97 6.21
CA VAL A 60 -25.82 19.23 7.03
C VAL A 60 -26.33 20.62 6.68
N LEU A 61 -27.60 20.78 6.31
CA LEU A 61 -28.19 22.11 6.03
C LEU A 61 -28.97 22.62 7.24
N ASP A 62 -28.92 23.93 7.47
CA ASP A 62 -29.62 24.60 8.58
C ASP A 62 -31.12 24.79 8.26
N PHE A 63 -31.81 23.67 8.05
CA PHE A 63 -33.27 23.61 7.86
C PHE A 63 -33.87 22.74 8.97
N PRO A 64 -33.95 23.26 10.21
CA PRO A 64 -34.44 22.50 11.34
C PRO A 64 -35.88 22.06 11.11
N ASP A 65 -36.13 20.78 11.38
CA ASP A 65 -37.44 20.13 11.33
C ASP A 65 -38.14 20.26 9.96
N CYS A 66 -37.34 20.36 8.89
CA CYS A 66 -37.88 20.44 7.53
C CYS A 66 -38.71 19.20 7.18
N ASN A 67 -39.78 19.41 6.41
CA ASN A 67 -40.72 18.36 6.01
C ASN A 67 -40.25 17.59 4.77
N VAL A 68 -39.00 17.12 4.78
CA VAL A 68 -38.42 16.29 3.71
C VAL A 68 -38.25 14.86 4.23
N PRO A 69 -38.74 13.82 3.53
CA PRO A 69 -38.53 12.43 3.93
C PRO A 69 -37.05 12.09 4.11
N GLY A 70 -36.68 11.55 5.27
CA GLY A 70 -35.29 11.24 5.63
C GLY A 70 -34.57 12.33 6.45
N CYS A 71 -35.19 13.51 6.63
CA CYS A 71 -34.75 14.49 7.62
C CYS A 71 -34.85 13.85 9.02
N ALA A 72 -33.73 13.77 9.73
CA ALA A 72 -33.58 13.03 10.99
C ALA A 72 -32.70 13.79 11.98
N GLN A 73 -32.72 13.36 13.24
CA GLN A 73 -31.72 13.82 14.21
C GLN A 73 -30.34 13.35 13.74
N VAL A 74 -29.39 14.28 13.64
CA VAL A 74 -28.03 13.99 13.18
C VAL A 74 -27.24 13.41 14.35
N GLU A 75 -26.63 12.25 14.17
CA GLU A 75 -25.73 11.62 15.14
C GLU A 75 -24.31 12.17 15.00
N GLY A 76 -23.69 12.52 16.12
CA GLY A 76 -22.39 13.15 16.17
C GLY A 76 -21.67 12.95 17.50
N GLU A 77 -20.68 13.80 17.72
CA GLU A 77 -19.85 13.81 18.93
C GLU A 77 -19.71 15.24 19.45
N VAL A 78 -19.76 15.42 20.77
CA VAL A 78 -19.51 16.72 21.40
C VAL A 78 -18.07 16.77 21.87
N PHE A 79 -17.39 17.87 21.53
CA PHE A 79 -16.06 18.20 22.02
C PHE A 79 -16.08 19.52 22.78
N SER A 80 -15.35 19.58 23.88
CA SER A 80 -14.99 20.83 24.54
C SER A 80 -13.66 21.29 23.96
N VAL A 81 -13.64 22.42 23.28
CA VAL A 81 -12.45 22.93 22.58
C VAL A 81 -12.07 24.33 23.07
N SER A 82 -10.78 24.65 23.06
CA SER A 82 -10.28 25.98 23.35
C SER A 82 -10.65 26.97 22.24
N ALA A 83 -10.57 28.27 22.53
CA ALA A 83 -10.70 29.30 21.52
C ALA A 83 -9.71 29.15 20.33
N LYS A 84 -8.52 28.61 20.61
CA LYS A 84 -7.49 28.34 19.60
C LYS A 84 -7.91 27.21 18.66
N MET A 85 -8.37 26.09 19.21
CA MET A 85 -8.88 24.98 18.39
C MET A 85 -10.13 25.36 17.61
N LYS A 86 -11.06 26.12 18.21
CA LYS A 86 -12.24 26.65 17.50
C LYS A 86 -11.82 27.45 16.26
N ALA A 87 -10.81 28.32 16.38
CA ALA A 87 -10.29 29.09 15.26
C ALA A 87 -9.70 28.21 14.16
N TRP A 88 -9.03 27.11 14.51
CA TRP A 88 -8.50 26.16 13.52
C TRP A 88 -9.59 25.43 12.75
N LEU A 89 -10.62 24.98 13.47
CA LEU A 89 -11.78 24.32 12.87
C LEU A 89 -12.54 25.27 11.95
N ASP A 90 -12.64 26.55 12.30
CA ASP A 90 -13.28 27.56 11.45
C ASP A 90 -12.54 27.77 10.12
N VAL A 91 -11.20 27.68 10.13
CA VAL A 91 -10.40 27.69 8.89
C VAL A 91 -10.55 26.37 8.13
N LEU A 92 -10.56 25.23 8.83
CA LEU A 92 -10.71 23.91 8.21
C LEU A 92 -12.05 23.75 7.49
N GLU A 93 -13.12 24.29 8.09
CA GLU A 93 -14.49 24.30 7.55
C GLU A 93 -14.79 25.50 6.63
N ASP A 94 -13.80 26.36 6.35
CA ASP A 94 -13.90 27.46 5.39
C ASP A 94 -15.09 28.41 5.70
N ILE A 95 -15.15 28.86 6.96
CA ILE A 95 -16.14 29.84 7.46
C ILE A 95 -15.97 31.19 6.77
N SER A 96 -14.73 31.66 6.62
CA SER A 96 -14.37 32.91 5.91
C SER A 96 -14.83 32.90 4.45
N GLY A 97 -14.64 31.78 3.75
CA GLY A 97 -15.10 31.58 2.38
C GLY A 97 -16.59 31.35 2.29
N GLY A 98 -17.30 31.17 3.41
CA GLY A 98 -18.74 30.96 3.47
C GLY A 98 -19.19 29.58 2.96
N THR A 99 -18.29 28.59 2.96
CA THR A 99 -18.67 27.20 2.62
C THR A 99 -19.54 26.61 3.72
N HIS A 100 -19.17 26.85 4.98
CA HIS A 100 -19.98 26.54 6.15
C HIS A 100 -20.28 27.78 6.99
N VAL A 101 -21.25 27.66 7.89
CA VAL A 101 -21.56 28.60 8.96
C VAL A 101 -21.59 27.85 10.30
N SER A 102 -21.06 28.47 11.35
CA SER A 102 -21.02 27.90 12.71
C SER A 102 -22.22 28.40 13.50
N VAL A 103 -23.22 27.55 13.75
CA VAL A 103 -24.48 27.95 14.42
C VAL A 103 -24.61 27.23 15.77
N PRO A 104 -25.00 27.91 16.86
CA PRO A 104 -25.32 27.25 18.12
C PRO A 104 -26.56 26.34 17.97
N THR A 105 -26.39 25.06 18.25
CA THR A 105 -27.44 24.03 18.07
C THR A 105 -27.64 23.26 19.37
N VAL A 106 -28.90 22.98 19.70
CA VAL A 106 -29.24 22.16 20.87
C VAL A 106 -29.04 20.68 20.51
N VAL A 107 -28.20 19.99 21.29
CA VAL A 107 -27.89 18.58 21.10
C VAL A 107 -28.15 17.81 22.38
N GLU A 108 -28.66 16.59 22.24
CA GLU A 108 -28.91 15.64 23.30
C GLU A 108 -27.68 14.73 23.45
N VAL A 109 -27.10 14.68 24.66
CA VAL A 109 -25.97 13.83 24.97
C VAL A 109 -26.48 12.42 25.32
N CYS A 110 -26.00 11.42 24.59
CA CYS A 110 -26.53 10.06 24.62
C CYS A 110 -25.82 9.12 25.59
N GLU A 111 -24.70 9.55 26.19
CA GLU A 111 -23.88 8.75 27.09
C GLU A 111 -23.28 9.63 28.20
N ALA A 112 -22.85 9.01 29.30
CA ALA A 112 -22.12 9.74 30.34
C ALA A 112 -20.85 10.37 29.74
N PRO A 113 -20.41 11.56 30.22
CA PRO A 113 -19.22 12.20 29.70
C PRO A 113 -17.99 11.30 29.80
N SER A 114 -16.98 11.55 28.98
CA SER A 114 -15.73 10.79 28.97
C SER A 114 -14.97 10.96 30.29
N ALA A 115 -14.09 10.01 30.60
CA ALA A 115 -13.20 10.11 31.75
C ALA A 115 -12.26 11.32 31.64
N SER A 116 -11.74 11.59 30.45
CA SER A 116 -10.85 12.73 30.17
C SER A 116 -11.54 14.08 30.37
N PHE A 117 -12.82 14.21 29.98
CA PHE A 117 -13.60 15.42 30.27
C PHE A 117 -13.86 15.60 31.77
N ARG A 118 -14.23 14.53 32.48
CA ARG A 118 -14.43 14.57 33.94
C ARG A 118 -13.15 14.93 34.68
N ALA A 119 -12.00 14.42 34.26
CA ALA A 119 -10.71 14.69 34.88
C ALA A 119 -10.32 16.19 34.83
N ARG A 120 -10.84 16.94 33.84
CA ARG A 120 -10.68 18.41 33.76
C ARG A 120 -11.60 19.21 34.68
N GLY A 121 -12.34 18.52 35.55
CA GLY A 121 -13.32 19.12 36.45
C GLY A 121 -14.69 19.34 35.82
N GLY A 122 -14.92 18.94 34.57
CA GLY A 122 -16.23 18.99 33.90
C GLY A 122 -16.84 20.39 33.70
N THR A 123 -16.16 21.46 34.11
CA THR A 123 -16.68 22.83 34.18
C THR A 123 -15.99 23.81 33.22
N THR A 124 -15.21 23.32 32.26
CA THR A 124 -14.31 24.19 31.46
C THR A 124 -15.03 25.02 30.40
N ALA A 125 -16.16 24.56 29.85
CA ALA A 125 -17.05 25.40 29.04
C ALA A 125 -17.97 26.20 29.96
N ALA A 126 -18.05 27.51 29.76
CA ALA A 126 -18.82 28.44 30.57
C ALA A 126 -20.17 27.82 30.98
N SER A 127 -20.34 27.57 32.30
CA SER A 127 -21.57 27.18 32.99
C SER A 127 -22.11 25.74 32.90
N LEU A 128 -21.43 24.75 32.29
CA LEU A 128 -21.91 23.36 32.41
C LEU A 128 -21.62 22.76 33.80
N LYS A 129 -22.59 22.83 34.71
CA LYS A 129 -22.73 21.82 35.77
C LYS A 129 -23.44 20.63 35.14
N TRP A 130 -22.71 19.54 34.92
CA TRP A 130 -23.34 18.27 34.57
C TRP A 130 -24.30 17.91 35.70
N PRO A 131 -25.62 17.77 35.46
CA PRO A 131 -26.53 17.27 36.48
C PRO A 131 -25.98 15.93 36.97
N ALA A 132 -26.00 15.66 38.28
CA ALA A 132 -25.82 14.30 38.74
C ALA A 132 -26.95 13.49 38.09
N ALA A 133 -26.65 12.83 36.97
CA ALA A 133 -27.64 12.19 36.15
C ALA A 133 -28.38 11.20 37.03
N VAL A 134 -29.66 11.47 37.26
CA VAL A 134 -30.60 10.45 37.69
C VAL A 134 -30.70 9.52 36.49
N ASP A 135 -30.41 8.24 36.67
CA ASP A 135 -30.42 7.24 35.59
C ASP A 135 -31.69 7.39 34.73
N GLY A 136 -31.52 7.86 33.48
CA GLY A 136 -32.58 7.89 32.47
C GLY A 136 -32.99 9.26 31.89
N GLU A 137 -32.56 10.41 32.43
CA GLU A 137 -32.87 11.72 31.82
C GLU A 137 -31.87 12.14 30.72
N ALA A 138 -32.40 12.53 29.57
CA ALA A 138 -31.65 13.02 28.43
C ALA A 138 -31.06 14.43 28.72
N VAL A 139 -29.73 14.55 28.73
CA VAL A 139 -29.06 15.85 28.99
C VAL A 139 -28.89 16.60 27.68
N THR A 140 -29.52 17.76 27.55
CA THR A 140 -29.32 18.64 26.39
C THR A 140 -28.30 19.74 26.66
N VAL A 141 -27.44 20.01 25.69
CA VAL A 141 -26.42 21.08 25.73
C VAL A 141 -26.47 21.90 24.45
N VAL A 142 -25.99 23.14 24.48
CA VAL A 142 -25.82 23.96 23.27
C VAL A 142 -24.38 23.85 22.78
N ALA A 143 -24.20 23.38 21.56
CA ALA A 143 -22.89 23.23 20.93
C ALA A 143 -22.92 23.84 19.51
N ALA A 144 -21.80 24.42 19.07
CA ALA A 144 -21.68 24.93 17.71
C ALA A 144 -21.66 23.77 16.71
N LEU A 145 -22.49 23.85 15.66
CA LEU A 145 -22.52 22.92 14.54
C LEU A 145 -22.19 23.68 13.25
N TYR A 146 -21.37 23.06 12.40
CA TYR A 146 -21.00 23.56 11.08
C TYR A 146 -22.04 23.14 10.03
N PHE A 147 -22.91 24.07 9.65
CA PHE A 147 -23.89 23.86 8.57
C PHE A 147 -23.32 24.28 7.23
N ARG A 148 -23.61 23.50 6.18
CA ARG A 148 -23.21 23.82 4.81
C ARG A 148 -24.07 24.97 4.27
N ALA A 149 -23.45 26.08 3.91
CA ALA A 149 -24.13 27.28 3.45
C ALA A 149 -24.22 27.41 1.92
N LYS A 150 -23.24 26.84 1.18
CA LYS A 150 -23.23 26.84 -0.30
C LYS A 150 -22.55 25.61 -0.89
N GLY A 151 -22.62 25.46 -2.20
CA GLY A 151 -21.90 24.41 -2.94
C GLY A 151 -22.40 22.99 -2.60
N TYR A 152 -23.71 22.84 -2.46
CA TYR A 152 -24.43 21.58 -2.38
C TYR A 152 -25.45 21.50 -3.54
N PRO A 153 -25.80 20.30 -4.02
CA PRO A 153 -26.65 20.14 -5.21
C PRO A 153 -28.12 20.40 -4.90
N ASP A 154 -28.89 20.96 -5.84
CA ASP A 154 -30.30 21.33 -5.65
C ASP A 154 -31.24 20.12 -5.46
N ASP A 155 -30.83 18.93 -5.91
CA ASP A 155 -31.62 17.71 -5.84
C ASP A 155 -31.51 16.97 -4.51
N TRP A 156 -30.87 17.56 -3.50
CA TRP A 156 -30.66 16.97 -2.17
C TRP A 156 -31.95 16.49 -1.47
N SER A 157 -33.08 17.14 -1.77
CA SER A 157 -34.41 16.83 -1.22
C SER A 157 -35.19 15.80 -2.04
N SER A 158 -34.65 15.36 -3.19
CA SER A 158 -35.27 14.37 -4.06
C SER A 158 -35.30 12.99 -3.40
N PRO A 159 -36.39 12.20 -3.56
CA PRO A 159 -36.41 10.78 -3.17
C PRO A 159 -35.36 9.92 -3.91
N THR A 160 -34.92 10.38 -5.09
CA THR A 160 -33.92 9.70 -5.94
C THR A 160 -32.86 10.72 -6.41
N PRO A 161 -32.00 11.20 -5.50
CA PRO A 161 -30.99 12.19 -5.85
C PRO A 161 -29.97 11.58 -6.81
N ARG A 162 -29.59 12.34 -7.83
CA ARG A 162 -28.52 11.99 -8.78
C ARG A 162 -27.20 12.62 -8.37
N SER A 163 -27.21 13.78 -7.74
CA SER A 163 -26.00 14.52 -7.38
C SER A 163 -25.66 14.48 -5.89
N SER A 164 -26.47 13.80 -5.08
CA SER A 164 -26.18 13.54 -3.66
C SER A 164 -26.50 12.10 -3.26
N SER A 165 -26.08 11.72 -2.05
CA SER A 165 -26.64 10.58 -1.36
C SER A 165 -28.11 10.83 -1.02
N ARG A 166 -28.84 9.77 -0.66
CA ARG A 166 -30.06 9.91 0.14
C ARG A 166 -29.73 10.58 1.47
N LEU A 167 -30.74 11.20 2.10
CA LEU A 167 -30.58 11.72 3.46
C LEU A 167 -30.20 10.61 4.43
N ILE A 168 -29.32 10.92 5.38
CA ILE A 168 -28.74 10.04 6.38
C ILE A 168 -28.88 10.66 7.77
N SER A 169 -28.90 9.85 8.82
CA SER A 169 -28.79 10.34 10.20
C SER A 169 -27.35 10.36 10.70
N LYS A 170 -26.47 9.56 10.10
CA LYS A 170 -25.10 9.33 10.54
C LYS A 170 -24.17 9.18 9.34
N PHE A 171 -23.02 9.82 9.41
CA PHE A 171 -21.98 9.67 8.41
C PHE A 171 -21.00 8.56 8.77
N SER A 172 -20.52 7.87 7.75
CA SER A 172 -19.37 6.96 7.81
C SER A 172 -18.78 6.84 6.42
N ALA A 173 -17.51 7.22 6.24
CA ALA A 173 -16.84 7.11 4.95
C ALA A 173 -16.88 5.67 4.42
N ALA A 174 -16.72 4.67 5.30
CA ALA A 174 -16.81 3.25 4.95
C ALA A 174 -18.21 2.85 4.45
N SER A 175 -19.27 3.42 5.01
CA SER A 175 -20.65 3.17 4.55
C SER A 175 -20.93 3.86 3.22
N MET A 176 -20.43 5.08 3.03
CA MET A 176 -20.56 5.82 1.77
C MET A 176 -19.83 5.11 0.64
N LEU A 177 -18.60 4.64 0.88
CA LEU A 177 -17.85 3.82 -0.06
C LEU A 177 -18.59 2.54 -0.44
N ARG A 178 -19.24 1.88 0.52
CA ARG A 178 -19.99 0.65 0.28
C ARG A 178 -21.24 0.89 -0.58
N LEU A 179 -21.96 1.99 -0.33
CA LEU A 179 -23.24 2.29 -0.98
C LEU A 179 -23.07 2.94 -2.36
N TYR A 180 -22.07 3.81 -2.51
CA TYR A 180 -21.91 4.66 -3.70
C TYR A 180 -20.66 4.34 -4.52
N GLY A 181 -19.74 3.52 -4.02
CA GLY A 181 -18.59 3.05 -4.78
C GLY A 181 -17.73 4.20 -5.31
N ASP A 182 -17.45 4.17 -6.61
CA ASP A 182 -16.65 5.16 -7.35
C ASP A 182 -17.21 6.56 -7.33
N ARG A 183 -18.51 6.70 -7.13
CA ARG A 183 -19.16 8.00 -6.94
C ARG A 183 -18.75 8.69 -5.65
N PHE A 184 -18.21 7.99 -4.65
CA PHE A 184 -17.73 8.59 -3.41
C PHE A 184 -16.20 8.63 -3.37
N ASN A 185 -15.62 9.80 -3.67
CA ASN A 185 -14.18 10.03 -3.72
C ASN A 185 -13.66 11.01 -2.65
N GLY A 186 -14.54 11.50 -1.77
CA GLY A 186 -14.38 12.80 -1.09
C GLY A 186 -14.12 12.76 0.40
N GLY A 187 -13.75 11.61 0.96
CA GLY A 187 -13.21 11.57 2.32
C GLY A 187 -11.83 12.22 2.45
N VAL A 188 -11.25 12.81 1.39
CA VAL A 188 -9.92 13.42 1.46
C VAL A 188 -10.02 14.80 2.13
N PRO A 189 -9.18 15.10 3.15
CA PRO A 189 -9.10 16.44 3.72
C PRO A 189 -8.84 17.50 2.66
N ALA A 190 -9.47 18.67 2.80
CA ALA A 190 -9.40 19.71 1.78
C ALA A 190 -7.97 20.16 1.43
N HIS A 191 -7.05 20.11 2.39
CA HIS A 191 -5.64 20.46 2.21
C HIS A 191 -4.79 19.34 1.58
N LEU A 192 -5.31 18.10 1.50
CA LEU A 192 -4.68 16.98 0.80
C LEU A 192 -5.21 16.76 -0.61
N MET A 193 -6.25 17.49 -1.01
CA MET A 193 -6.80 17.38 -2.35
C MET A 193 -5.79 17.92 -3.35
N ALA A 194 -5.36 17.07 -4.28
CA ALA A 194 -4.54 17.47 -5.41
C ALA A 194 -5.44 18.04 -6.51
N ASP A 195 -5.99 19.24 -6.32
CA ASP A 195 -6.17 20.11 -7.47
C ASP A 195 -4.74 20.46 -7.92
N GLY A 196 -4.45 20.41 -9.23
CA GLY A 196 -3.10 20.67 -9.78
C GLY A 196 -2.52 22.05 -9.46
N ASN A 197 -3.17 22.81 -8.59
CA ASN A 197 -2.81 24.07 -8.02
C ASN A 197 -3.22 24.01 -6.55
N TYR A 198 -2.27 23.93 -5.59
CA TYR A 198 -2.50 23.95 -4.12
C TYR A 198 -3.18 25.25 -3.62
N ALA A 199 -4.14 25.80 -4.35
CA ALA A 199 -4.74 27.09 -4.14
C ALA A 199 -5.58 27.08 -2.87
N LYS A 200 -6.40 26.03 -2.66
CA LYS A 200 -7.20 25.89 -1.44
C LYS A 200 -6.33 25.72 -0.20
N ALA A 201 -5.35 24.82 -0.25
CA ALA A 201 -4.38 24.62 0.83
C ALA A 201 -3.61 25.93 1.17
N ARG A 202 -3.19 26.70 0.15
CA ARG A 202 -2.54 28.01 0.33
C ARG A 202 -3.47 29.05 0.93
N ALA A 203 -4.72 29.12 0.50
CA ALA A 203 -5.73 30.00 1.08
C ALA A 203 -5.94 29.69 2.58
N MET A 204 -6.13 28.41 2.92
CA MET A 204 -6.24 27.98 4.31
C MET A 204 -5.00 28.33 5.14
N GLN A 205 -3.78 28.12 4.60
CA GLN A 205 -2.56 28.51 5.31
C GLN A 205 -2.49 30.02 5.54
N THR A 206 -2.99 30.82 4.59
CA THR A 206 -3.01 32.28 4.72
C THR A 206 -3.91 32.70 5.87
N GLU A 207 -5.06 32.04 6.02
CA GLU A 207 -5.96 32.26 7.15
C GLU A 207 -5.37 31.78 8.48
N LEU A 208 -4.71 30.61 8.52
CA LEU A 208 -4.00 30.15 9.72
C LEU A 208 -2.89 31.13 10.14
N ASN A 209 -2.18 31.73 9.19
CA ASN A 209 -1.16 32.75 9.46
C ASN A 209 -1.77 34.06 9.97
N ALA A 210 -3.00 34.38 9.58
CA ALA A 210 -3.72 35.58 10.01
C ALA A 210 -4.31 35.46 11.43
N LEU A 211 -4.35 34.26 12.01
CA LEU A 211 -4.69 34.08 13.43
C LEU A 211 -3.67 34.79 14.32
N PRO A 212 -4.06 35.23 15.54
CA PRO A 212 -3.10 35.71 16.53
C PRO A 212 -1.97 34.69 16.73
N GLU A 213 -0.73 35.15 16.91
CA GLU A 213 0.44 34.27 17.03
C GLU A 213 0.28 33.23 18.15
N ALA A 214 -0.35 33.60 19.27
CA ALA A 214 -0.69 32.69 20.36
C ALA A 214 -1.65 31.55 19.94
N HIS A 215 -2.40 31.73 18.86
CA HIS A 215 -3.31 30.76 18.27
C HIS A 215 -2.67 30.03 17.08
N TRP A 216 -1.41 30.28 16.72
CA TRP A 216 -0.80 29.56 15.61
C TRP A 216 -0.73 28.06 15.90
N PRO A 217 -1.17 27.22 14.95
CA PRO A 217 -0.97 25.79 15.05
C PRO A 217 0.51 25.40 15.02
N PRO A 218 0.88 24.23 15.58
CA PRO A 218 2.20 23.63 15.41
C PRO A 218 2.69 23.61 13.95
N SER A 219 1.79 23.38 12.99
CA SER A 219 2.11 23.44 11.56
C SER A 219 2.51 24.84 11.11
N THR A 220 1.77 25.88 11.52
CA THR A 220 2.08 27.28 11.24
C THR A 220 3.36 27.74 11.95
N ILE A 221 3.60 27.31 13.19
CA ILE A 221 4.83 27.61 13.92
C ILE A 221 6.04 26.98 13.19
N ALA A 222 5.94 25.69 12.83
CA ALA A 222 6.97 25.01 12.05
C ALA A 222 7.17 25.66 10.68
N TYR A 223 6.07 26.13 10.07
CA TYR A 223 6.09 26.85 8.81
C TYR A 223 6.90 28.15 8.90
N HIS A 224 6.66 28.96 9.91
CA HIS A 224 7.41 30.20 10.16
C HIS A 224 8.88 29.91 10.53
N ALA A 225 9.15 28.86 11.31
CA ALA A 225 10.51 28.45 11.67
C ALA A 225 11.33 28.02 10.43
N ALA A 226 10.72 27.25 9.51
CA ALA A 226 11.33 26.87 8.25
C ALA A 226 11.58 28.10 7.35
N ALA A 227 10.60 29.01 7.24
CA ALA A 227 10.74 30.25 6.48
C ALA A 227 11.82 31.19 7.03
N ALA A 228 12.05 31.20 8.34
CA ALA A 228 13.15 31.95 8.95
C ALA A 228 14.52 31.33 8.63
N LYS A 229 14.65 29.99 8.74
CA LYS A 229 15.89 29.27 8.39
C LYS A 229 16.29 29.47 6.93
N ALA A 230 15.33 29.42 6.00
CA ALA A 230 15.58 29.63 4.58
C ALA A 230 16.13 31.05 4.29
N ARG A 231 15.60 32.08 4.98
CA ARG A 231 16.10 33.46 4.86
C ARG A 231 17.53 33.63 5.37
N VAL A 232 17.90 32.94 6.45
CA VAL A 232 19.27 32.98 6.99
C VAL A 232 20.26 32.26 6.05
N ALA A 233 19.81 31.24 5.32
CA ALA A 233 20.65 30.50 4.38
C ALA A 233 20.91 31.25 3.04
N GLN A 234 20.18 32.33 2.76
CA GLN A 234 20.36 33.17 1.55
C GLN A 234 20.48 34.67 1.94
N PRO A 235 21.67 35.13 2.39
CA PRO A 235 21.86 36.50 2.86
C PRO A 235 21.79 37.59 1.77
N ASP A 236 21.98 37.21 0.49
CA ASP A 236 22.39 38.15 -0.57
C ASP A 236 21.31 38.53 -1.62
N GLU A 237 20.03 38.20 -1.40
CA GLU A 237 18.95 38.64 -2.30
C GLU A 237 17.93 39.55 -1.58
N GLU A 238 18.22 40.85 -1.55
CA GLU A 238 17.21 41.90 -1.35
C GLU A 238 16.27 41.94 -2.57
N HIS A 239 15.28 41.05 -2.65
CA HIS A 239 14.19 41.16 -3.61
C HIS A 239 12.82 41.05 -2.92
N THR A 240 12.02 42.07 -3.21
CA THR A 240 10.66 42.35 -2.74
C THR A 240 9.70 41.19 -3.00
N GLY A 241 8.93 40.77 -1.97
CA GLY A 241 7.76 39.89 -2.11
C GLY A 241 7.99 38.37 -2.05
N ALA A 242 9.08 37.91 -1.43
CA ALA A 242 9.50 36.51 -1.44
C ALA A 242 8.47 35.53 -0.85
N THR A 243 8.08 34.56 -1.68
CA THR A 243 7.20 33.43 -1.33
C THR A 243 7.91 32.53 -0.32
N PRO A 244 7.31 32.21 0.84
CA PRO A 244 7.93 31.35 1.85
C PRO A 244 8.24 29.95 1.30
N PRO A 245 9.24 29.25 1.85
CA PRO A 245 9.64 27.93 1.37
C PRO A 245 8.45 26.96 1.43
N PRO A 246 8.40 25.96 0.55
CA PRO A 246 7.32 24.98 0.56
C PRO A 246 7.39 24.09 1.78
N ILE A 247 6.36 24.19 2.61
CA ILE A 247 6.14 23.31 3.76
C ILE A 247 5.03 22.32 3.38
N PRO A 248 5.16 21.02 3.73
CA PRO A 248 4.37 19.90 3.20
C PRO A 248 2.87 19.94 3.46
N CYS A 249 2.41 20.83 4.34
CA CYS A 249 1.08 20.75 4.93
C CYS A 249 0.38 22.10 4.93
N TYR A 250 0.41 22.80 3.80
CA TYR A 250 -0.37 24.02 3.64
C TYR A 250 -1.81 23.80 4.12
N GLY A 251 -2.25 24.55 5.12
CA GLY A 251 -3.64 24.51 5.59
C GLY A 251 -4.02 23.36 6.52
N ALA A 252 -3.10 22.48 6.93
CA ALA A 252 -3.38 21.49 7.98
C ALA A 252 -3.06 22.10 9.37
N PRO A 253 -4.00 22.18 10.32
CA PRO A 253 -3.70 22.70 11.66
C PRO A 253 -2.69 21.84 12.43
N LEU A 254 -2.76 20.51 12.33
CA LEU A 254 -1.87 19.60 13.03
C LEU A 254 -1.20 18.59 12.09
N PHE A 255 0.00 18.14 12.48
CA PHE A 255 0.67 17.01 11.84
C PHE A 255 0.16 15.70 12.46
N PRO A 256 -0.52 14.83 11.70
CA PRO A 256 -0.86 13.51 12.20
C PRO A 256 0.42 12.74 12.54
N LYS A 257 0.41 12.06 13.70
CA LYS A 257 1.51 11.18 14.10
C LYS A 257 1.59 9.99 13.13
N PRO A 258 2.78 9.60 12.67
CA PRO A 258 2.90 8.62 11.60
C PRO A 258 2.53 7.22 12.08
N MET A 259 1.96 6.43 11.17
CA MET A 259 1.73 5.00 11.34
C MET A 259 2.59 4.22 10.35
N ILE A 260 3.31 3.22 10.86
CA ILE A 260 4.16 2.34 10.08
C ILE A 260 3.53 0.94 10.04
N LEU A 261 3.41 0.37 8.84
CA LEU A 261 3.09 -1.04 8.64
C LEU A 261 4.33 -1.77 8.12
N PHE A 262 4.95 -2.58 8.98
CA PHE A 262 6.14 -3.36 8.66
C PHE A 262 5.73 -4.80 8.32
N ILE A 263 5.77 -5.14 7.03
CA ILE A 263 5.37 -6.45 6.50
C ILE A 263 6.63 -7.27 6.24
N ILE A 264 6.75 -8.40 6.93
CA ILE A 264 7.79 -9.40 6.67
C ILE A 264 7.13 -10.54 5.90
N ASP A 265 7.34 -10.59 4.59
CA ASP A 265 6.69 -11.54 3.68
C ASP A 265 7.12 -12.98 4.01
N GLY A 266 6.14 -13.89 4.15
CA GLY A 266 6.40 -15.32 4.38
C GLY A 266 6.74 -15.75 5.83
N ILE A 267 6.36 -14.99 6.86
CA ILE A 267 6.44 -15.47 8.26
C ILE A 267 5.42 -16.57 8.51
N GLY A 268 5.85 -17.59 9.23
CA GLY A 268 5.05 -18.71 9.66
C GLY A 268 5.77 -19.97 9.23
N ASP A 269 6.10 -20.80 10.21
CA ASP A 269 6.78 -22.05 9.96
C ASP A 269 6.42 -23.13 10.99
N ASN A 270 6.82 -24.36 10.68
CA ASN A 270 6.81 -25.45 11.62
C ASN A 270 7.97 -25.30 12.63
N THR A 271 7.90 -26.08 13.71
CA THR A 271 9.03 -26.27 14.62
C THR A 271 10.00 -27.29 14.04
N TYR A 272 11.30 -27.04 14.15
CA TYR A 272 12.35 -27.93 13.65
C TYR A 272 13.20 -28.50 14.80
N CYS A 273 13.55 -29.78 14.72
CA CYS A 273 14.34 -30.46 15.77
C CYS A 273 15.74 -29.85 15.91
N GLU A 274 16.36 -29.50 14.79
CA GLU A 274 17.63 -28.78 14.69
C GLU A 274 17.59 -27.40 15.37
N LEU A 275 16.41 -26.77 15.46
CA LEU A 275 16.21 -25.49 16.14
C LEU A 275 15.83 -25.63 17.64
N GLY A 276 15.81 -26.86 18.16
CA GLY A 276 15.39 -27.15 19.54
C GLY A 276 13.88 -27.14 19.73
N GLY A 277 13.12 -27.58 18.71
CA GLY A 277 11.66 -27.61 18.74
C GLY A 277 11.01 -26.23 18.61
N ARG A 278 11.68 -25.31 17.91
CA ARG A 278 11.25 -23.93 17.70
C ARG A 278 11.06 -23.62 16.22
N THR A 279 10.26 -22.61 15.89
CA THR A 279 10.21 -22.02 14.54
C THR A 279 11.45 -21.16 14.29
N PRO A 280 11.82 -20.86 13.02
CA PRO A 280 12.87 -19.89 12.72
C PRO A 280 12.61 -18.51 13.35
N LEU A 281 11.35 -18.08 13.44
CA LEU A 281 10.99 -16.81 14.09
C LEU A 281 11.19 -16.88 15.61
N GLU A 282 10.79 -17.98 16.27
CA GLU A 282 11.02 -18.18 17.70
C GLU A 282 12.51 -18.16 18.06
N VAL A 283 13.38 -18.73 17.21
CA VAL A 283 14.84 -18.64 17.37
C VAL A 283 15.30 -17.20 17.35
N VAL A 284 14.93 -16.43 16.32
CA VAL A 284 15.35 -15.04 16.14
C VAL A 284 14.77 -14.12 17.23
N ALA A 285 13.56 -14.41 17.69
CA ALA A 285 12.92 -13.75 18.81
C ALA A 285 13.58 -14.08 20.16
N GLY A 286 14.39 -15.14 20.25
CA GLY A 286 15.02 -15.57 21.49
C GLY A 286 14.05 -16.29 22.44
N VAL A 287 13.02 -16.96 21.91
CA VAL A 287 12.13 -17.81 22.70
C VAL A 287 12.97 -18.97 23.28
N PRO A 288 12.90 -19.23 24.60
CA PRO A 288 13.62 -20.35 25.21
C PRO A 288 13.27 -21.69 24.56
N ALA A 289 14.27 -22.55 24.34
CA ALA A 289 14.04 -23.89 23.82
C ALA A 289 13.21 -24.73 24.81
N VAL A 290 12.29 -25.54 24.30
CA VAL A 290 11.53 -26.49 25.13
C VAL A 290 12.48 -27.62 25.52
N SER A 291 12.66 -27.88 26.82
CA SER A 291 13.44 -29.03 27.30
C SER A 291 12.88 -30.31 26.65
N GLN A 292 13.73 -31.09 25.97
CA GLN A 292 13.31 -32.32 25.30
C GLN A 292 12.52 -33.20 26.28
N CYS A 293 11.31 -33.61 25.89
CA CYS A 293 10.64 -34.73 26.56
C CYS A 293 11.62 -35.91 26.61
N ALA A 294 11.81 -36.46 27.80
CA ALA A 294 12.60 -37.67 27.99
C ALA A 294 12.17 -38.75 26.97
N PRO A 295 13.12 -39.50 26.38
CA PRO A 295 12.77 -40.53 25.43
C PRO A 295 11.85 -41.54 26.12
N SER A 296 10.65 -41.73 25.57
CA SER A 296 9.77 -42.83 25.97
C SER A 296 10.52 -44.15 25.79
N PRO A 297 10.41 -45.12 26.72
CA PRO A 297 11.15 -46.38 26.62
C PRO A 297 10.77 -47.13 25.34
N ALA A 298 11.77 -47.77 24.75
CA ALA A 298 11.73 -48.47 23.47
C ALA A 298 10.54 -49.42 23.35
N THR A 299 9.78 -49.26 22.27
CA THR A 299 8.92 -50.31 21.71
C THR A 299 9.60 -50.81 20.43
N GLU A 300 9.78 -52.12 20.33
CA GLU A 300 10.51 -52.83 19.27
C GLU A 300 10.06 -52.44 17.85
N PRO A 301 10.97 -52.35 16.86
CA PRO A 301 10.60 -52.07 15.48
C PRO A 301 10.16 -53.36 14.76
N PRO A 302 9.14 -53.33 13.89
CA PRO A 302 8.91 -54.40 12.93
C PRO A 302 9.96 -54.34 11.81
N THR A 303 10.46 -55.52 11.46
CA THR A 303 11.48 -55.85 10.46
C THR A 303 11.14 -55.47 9.01
N ALA A 304 12.21 -55.12 8.25
CA ALA A 304 12.38 -55.22 6.78
C ALA A 304 11.59 -54.20 5.91
N GLN A 305 12.14 -53.54 4.89
CA GLN A 305 13.26 -53.80 3.98
C GLN A 305 13.78 -52.48 3.35
N SER A 306 15.11 -52.40 3.23
CA SER A 306 15.99 -51.58 2.38
C SER A 306 15.50 -50.29 1.69
N LEU A 307 16.12 -49.17 2.06
CA LEU A 307 16.73 -48.19 1.14
C LEU A 307 17.79 -47.38 1.91
N SER A 308 18.90 -47.10 1.26
CA SER A 308 20.21 -46.73 1.81
C SER A 308 20.23 -45.48 2.70
N VAL A 309 20.67 -45.67 3.95
CA VAL A 309 21.00 -44.62 4.92
C VAL A 309 22.50 -44.32 4.83
N MET A 310 22.88 -43.30 4.07
CA MET A 310 24.19 -42.62 4.22
C MET A 310 24.06 -41.10 4.37
N GLU A 311 22.87 -40.50 4.20
CA GLU A 311 22.67 -39.05 4.37
C GLU A 311 22.50 -38.63 5.85
N GLY A 312 22.11 -39.55 6.75
CA GLY A 312 21.77 -39.22 8.13
C GLY A 312 22.94 -38.77 9.02
N VAL A 313 24.16 -39.29 8.81
CA VAL A 313 25.30 -39.00 9.69
C VAL A 313 25.92 -37.63 9.40
N LEU A 314 25.89 -37.17 8.15
CA LEU A 314 26.33 -35.82 7.78
C LEU A 314 25.35 -34.75 8.27
N ALA A 315 24.05 -35.04 8.18
CA ALA A 315 23.00 -34.14 8.65
C ALA A 315 23.11 -33.86 10.17
N ASP A 316 23.43 -34.86 10.99
CA ASP A 316 23.56 -34.67 12.44
C ASP A 316 24.74 -33.77 12.84
N SER A 317 25.90 -33.88 12.18
CA SER A 317 27.03 -32.96 12.46
C SER A 317 26.73 -31.52 12.03
N ALA A 318 26.05 -31.34 10.90
CA ALA A 318 25.65 -30.01 10.41
C ALA A 318 24.60 -29.37 11.32
N ASN A 319 23.64 -30.17 11.80
CA ASN A 319 22.63 -29.75 12.76
C ASN A 319 23.23 -29.39 14.13
N ALA A 320 24.29 -30.09 14.57
CA ALA A 320 25.01 -29.76 15.80
C ALA A 320 25.74 -28.40 15.70
N ALA A 321 26.47 -28.17 14.61
CA ALA A 321 27.15 -26.89 14.36
C ALA A 321 26.14 -25.72 14.25
N LEU A 322 24.99 -25.95 13.62
CA LEU A 322 23.93 -24.94 13.55
C LEU A 322 23.40 -24.58 14.94
N ARG A 323 23.20 -25.55 15.83
CA ARG A 323 22.75 -25.30 17.22
C ARG A 323 23.67 -24.38 18.01
N GLU A 324 24.99 -24.52 17.83
CA GLU A 324 25.98 -23.65 18.51
C GLU A 324 25.91 -22.19 18.02
N THR A 325 25.50 -21.98 16.77
CA THR A 325 25.44 -20.64 16.13
C THR A 325 24.07 -19.97 16.23
N LEU A 326 23.02 -20.66 16.71
CA LEU A 326 21.65 -20.11 16.76
C LEU A 326 21.55 -18.79 17.54
N ASN A 327 22.36 -18.62 18.59
CA ASN A 327 22.36 -17.41 19.41
C ASN A 327 22.79 -16.16 18.62
N GLU A 328 23.55 -16.30 17.53
CA GLU A 328 23.98 -15.19 16.68
C GLU A 328 22.82 -14.57 15.87
N TYR A 329 21.77 -15.36 15.63
CA TYR A 329 20.57 -14.93 14.93
C TYR A 329 19.56 -14.20 15.84
N VAL A 330 19.71 -14.31 17.16
CA VAL A 330 18.82 -13.65 18.12
C VAL A 330 18.96 -12.13 17.97
N THR A 331 17.83 -11.45 17.76
CA THR A 331 17.79 -9.98 17.73
C THR A 331 16.62 -9.48 18.57
N PRO A 332 16.88 -8.80 19.71
CA PRO A 332 15.83 -8.22 20.53
C PRO A 332 14.91 -7.27 19.76
N GLY A 333 15.42 -6.67 18.68
CA GLY A 333 14.70 -5.77 17.80
C GLY A 333 13.44 -6.35 17.15
N ILE A 334 13.41 -7.66 16.88
CA ILE A 334 12.21 -8.31 16.31
C ILE A 334 11.02 -8.27 17.27
N ASN A 335 11.29 -8.22 18.59
CA ASN A 335 10.28 -8.17 19.65
C ASN A 335 9.86 -6.74 20.02
N VAL A 336 10.40 -5.71 19.36
CA VAL A 336 10.22 -4.32 19.80
C VAL A 336 8.75 -3.90 19.82
N VAL A 337 7.95 -4.37 18.86
CA VAL A 337 6.52 -4.05 18.78
C VAL A 337 5.72 -4.89 19.79
N SER A 338 5.95 -6.19 19.89
CA SER A 338 5.24 -7.07 20.82
C SER A 338 5.42 -6.61 22.27
N ARG A 339 6.63 -6.24 22.67
CA ARG A 339 6.95 -5.77 24.04
C ARG A 339 6.30 -4.45 24.44
N HIS A 340 5.92 -3.62 23.49
CA HIS A 340 5.41 -2.27 23.77
C HIS A 340 3.92 -2.09 23.44
N GLY A 341 3.25 -3.14 22.96
CA GLY A 341 1.93 -3.04 22.36
C GLY A 341 1.04 -4.25 22.62
N VAL A 342 0.12 -4.48 21.69
CA VAL A 342 -0.81 -5.62 21.69
C VAL A 342 -0.53 -6.53 20.50
N SER A 343 -0.68 -7.83 20.72
CA SER A 343 -0.43 -8.87 19.74
C SER A 343 -1.68 -9.70 19.44
N GLY A 344 -1.63 -10.51 18.39
CA GLY A 344 -2.69 -11.43 18.00
C GLY A 344 -2.30 -12.27 16.79
N LEU A 345 -3.28 -12.97 16.23
CA LEU A 345 -3.16 -13.73 15.00
C LEU A 345 -4.02 -13.12 13.90
N MET A 346 -3.53 -13.18 12.67
CA MET A 346 -4.26 -12.71 11.51
C MET A 346 -4.36 -13.82 10.48
N ASP A 347 -5.58 -14.10 10.00
CA ASP A 347 -5.80 -14.85 8.77
C ASP A 347 -5.72 -13.84 7.61
N PRO A 348 -4.67 -13.87 6.76
CA PRO A 348 -4.48 -12.79 5.79
C PRO A 348 -5.65 -12.60 4.84
N TYR A 349 -6.33 -13.69 4.48
CA TYR A 349 -7.58 -13.66 3.72
C TYR A 349 -8.76 -14.21 4.54
N MET A 350 -8.77 -15.51 4.79
CA MET A 350 -9.73 -16.17 5.68
C MET A 350 -9.15 -17.49 6.18
N ALA A 351 -9.57 -17.91 7.37
CA ALA A 351 -9.10 -19.16 7.98
C ALA A 351 -9.19 -20.34 6.99
N GLY A 352 -8.08 -21.08 6.87
CA GLY A 352 -7.98 -22.29 6.04
C GLY A 352 -7.82 -22.07 4.54
N LYS A 353 -7.66 -20.83 4.06
CA LYS A 353 -7.35 -20.54 2.65
C LYS A 353 -5.97 -19.92 2.49
N SER A 354 -5.13 -20.56 1.67
CA SER A 354 -3.89 -19.95 1.19
C SER A 354 -4.23 -18.81 0.23
N CYS A 355 -3.33 -17.83 0.16
CA CYS A 355 -3.50 -16.65 -0.69
C CYS A 355 -2.19 -16.27 -1.36
N GLY A 356 -2.30 -15.64 -2.54
CA GLY A 356 -1.15 -14.98 -3.15
C GLY A 356 -0.87 -13.66 -2.45
N SER A 357 0.38 -13.18 -2.52
CA SER A 357 0.79 -11.92 -1.90
C SER A 357 -0.06 -10.72 -2.35
N ASP A 358 -0.56 -10.72 -3.59
CA ASP A 358 -1.50 -9.72 -4.09
C ASP A 358 -2.84 -9.73 -3.36
N THR A 359 -3.48 -10.89 -3.25
CA THR A 359 -4.74 -11.02 -2.50
C THR A 359 -4.56 -10.77 -1.01
N ALA A 360 -3.43 -11.20 -0.44
CA ALA A 360 -3.09 -10.92 0.96
C ALA A 360 -2.93 -9.43 1.22
N HIS A 361 -2.17 -8.71 0.38
CA HIS A 361 -1.94 -7.28 0.54
C HIS A 361 -3.19 -6.43 0.32
N LEU A 362 -4.05 -6.79 -0.65
CA LEU A 362 -5.36 -6.14 -0.78
C LEU A 362 -6.16 -6.28 0.53
N SER A 363 -6.26 -7.50 1.05
CA SER A 363 -6.94 -7.79 2.31
C SER A 363 -6.33 -6.98 3.45
N ILE A 364 -5.01 -7.06 3.67
CA ILE A 364 -4.27 -6.31 4.69
C ILE A 364 -4.48 -4.80 4.61
N PHE A 365 -4.55 -4.24 3.40
CA PHE A 365 -4.86 -2.82 3.18
C PHE A 365 -6.34 -2.50 3.35
N GLY A 366 -7.15 -3.44 3.84
CA GLY A 366 -8.56 -3.27 4.12
C GLY A 366 -9.46 -3.44 2.90
N TYR A 367 -8.98 -3.96 1.78
CA TYR A 367 -9.75 -4.16 0.53
C TYR A 367 -10.06 -5.65 0.34
N PRO A 368 -11.30 -6.10 0.62
CA PRO A 368 -11.69 -7.49 0.42
C PRO A 368 -11.38 -7.94 -1.03
N PRO A 369 -10.54 -8.97 -1.23
CA PRO A 369 -10.16 -9.42 -2.58
C PRO A 369 -11.37 -9.86 -3.41
N THR A 370 -12.44 -10.35 -2.76
CA THR A 370 -13.71 -10.73 -3.40
C THR A 370 -14.40 -9.59 -4.14
N MET A 371 -14.09 -8.34 -3.78
CA MET A 371 -14.69 -7.13 -4.34
C MET A 371 -13.74 -6.36 -5.26
N TYR A 372 -12.47 -6.24 -4.87
CA TYR A 372 -11.52 -5.32 -5.49
C TYR A 372 -10.43 -5.99 -6.34
N TYR A 373 -10.24 -7.30 -6.24
CA TYR A 373 -9.20 -7.97 -7.01
C TYR A 373 -9.56 -8.04 -8.50
N ARG A 374 -8.69 -7.47 -9.35
CA ARG A 374 -8.86 -7.46 -10.82
C ARG A 374 -7.81 -8.25 -11.59
N GLY A 375 -6.84 -8.84 -10.88
CA GLY A 375 -5.73 -9.60 -11.46
C GLY A 375 -4.38 -8.92 -11.32
N ARG A 376 -3.30 -9.63 -11.66
CA ARG A 376 -1.92 -9.25 -11.34
C ARG A 376 -1.29 -8.25 -12.30
N GLY A 377 -1.69 -8.26 -13.57
CA GLY A 377 -0.98 -7.56 -14.63
C GLY A 377 -0.91 -6.06 -14.40
N ALA A 378 -2.00 -5.46 -13.93
CA ALA A 378 -2.05 -4.04 -13.59
C ALA A 378 -1.10 -3.68 -12.44
N TYR A 379 -1.06 -4.51 -11.39
CA TYR A 379 -0.15 -4.28 -10.26
C TYR A 379 1.32 -4.42 -10.67
N GLU A 380 1.67 -5.44 -11.45
CA GLU A 380 3.06 -5.61 -11.91
C GLU A 380 3.50 -4.45 -12.81
N ALA A 381 2.64 -4.01 -13.74
CA ALA A 381 2.89 -2.88 -14.61
C ALA A 381 3.05 -1.55 -13.85
N LEU A 382 2.12 -1.22 -12.95
CA LEU A 382 2.21 -0.01 -12.11
C LEU A 382 3.46 -0.02 -11.24
N GLY A 383 3.82 -1.19 -10.68
CA GLY A 383 5.00 -1.34 -9.83
C GLY A 383 6.32 -1.17 -10.57
N ALA A 384 6.37 -1.60 -11.83
CA ALA A 384 7.51 -1.38 -12.72
C ALA A 384 7.67 0.10 -13.13
N GLY A 385 6.61 0.91 -12.98
CA GLY A 385 6.58 2.34 -13.34
C GLY A 385 5.79 2.65 -14.60
N LEU A 386 5.00 1.70 -15.11
CA LEU A 386 4.15 1.92 -16.29
C LEU A 386 2.92 2.76 -15.94
N GLU A 387 2.65 3.80 -16.72
CA GLU A 387 1.42 4.59 -16.60
C GLU A 387 0.27 3.89 -17.32
N LEU A 388 -0.76 3.52 -16.55
CA LEU A 388 -1.96 2.85 -17.03
C LEU A 388 -3.16 3.80 -17.06
N GLU A 389 -3.80 3.86 -18.23
CA GLU A 389 -5.12 4.45 -18.40
C GLU A 389 -6.21 3.47 -17.94
N GLU A 390 -7.43 3.98 -17.76
CA GLU A 390 -8.57 3.18 -17.26
C GLU A 390 -8.92 1.98 -18.16
N GLU A 391 -8.78 2.16 -19.47
CA GLU A 391 -9.14 1.15 -20.47
C GLU A 391 -7.99 0.21 -20.87
N ASP A 392 -6.78 0.48 -20.41
CA ASP A 392 -5.62 -0.36 -20.70
C ASP A 392 -5.79 -1.75 -20.06
N VAL A 393 -5.38 -2.79 -20.78
CA VAL A 393 -5.25 -4.15 -20.22
C VAL A 393 -3.78 -4.46 -20.06
N ALA A 394 -3.38 -4.68 -18.81
CA ALA A 394 -2.01 -4.95 -18.42
C ALA A 394 -1.78 -6.43 -18.10
N PHE A 395 -0.53 -6.86 -18.27
CA PHE A 395 -0.05 -8.23 -18.11
C PHE A 395 1.25 -8.21 -17.33
N LYS A 396 1.41 -9.24 -16.51
CA LYS A 396 2.73 -9.67 -16.07
C LYS A 396 3.31 -10.52 -17.19
N CYS A 397 4.51 -10.18 -17.62
CA CYS A 397 5.19 -10.89 -18.68
C CYS A 397 6.55 -11.43 -18.25
N ASN A 398 6.94 -12.55 -18.85
CA ASN A 398 8.26 -13.13 -18.68
C ASN A 398 8.99 -13.17 -20.02
N PHE A 399 10.22 -12.67 -20.06
CA PHE A 399 11.18 -13.03 -21.09
C PHE A 399 11.49 -14.53 -20.98
N SER A 400 11.25 -15.22 -22.08
CA SER A 400 11.18 -16.67 -22.15
C SER A 400 11.86 -17.17 -23.41
N THR A 401 12.08 -18.48 -23.44
CA THR A 401 12.69 -19.21 -24.54
C THR A 401 11.69 -20.20 -25.09
N PHE A 402 11.47 -20.13 -26.39
CA PHE A 402 10.80 -21.21 -27.12
C PHE A 402 11.76 -21.82 -28.13
N ALA A 403 11.60 -23.13 -28.37
CA ALA A 403 12.34 -23.84 -29.39
C ALA A 403 11.80 -23.49 -30.76
N ASP A 404 12.66 -22.92 -31.61
CA ASP A 404 12.39 -22.72 -33.01
C ASP A 404 13.36 -23.56 -33.84
N ARG A 405 12.85 -24.25 -34.85
CA ARG A 405 13.67 -25.04 -35.78
C ARG A 405 14.62 -24.16 -36.62
N THR A 406 14.35 -22.86 -36.72
CA THR A 406 15.26 -21.91 -37.39
C THR A 406 16.33 -21.36 -36.45
N GLU A 407 16.26 -21.64 -35.15
CA GLU A 407 17.17 -21.11 -34.13
C GLU A 407 18.08 -22.25 -33.63
N GLU A 408 19.38 -22.14 -33.88
CA GLU A 408 20.36 -23.07 -33.34
C GLU A 408 20.63 -22.76 -31.85
N LEU A 409 20.73 -23.80 -31.01
CA LEU A 409 21.25 -23.73 -29.64
C LEU A 409 20.44 -22.77 -28.74
N CYS A 410 19.15 -23.07 -28.55
CA CYS A 410 18.21 -22.16 -27.91
C CYS A 410 18.42 -22.00 -26.39
N GLY A 411 19.18 -22.89 -25.74
CA GLY A 411 19.38 -22.83 -24.29
C GLY A 411 20.30 -23.88 -23.68
N ASP A 412 20.23 -23.92 -22.35
CA ASP A 412 21.28 -24.43 -21.49
C ASP A 412 20.72 -25.63 -20.74
N GLU A 413 21.25 -26.81 -21.05
CA GLU A 413 21.18 -28.00 -20.21
C GLU A 413 19.86 -28.79 -20.19
N ASP A 414 19.47 -29.34 -21.35
CA ASP A 414 19.05 -30.74 -21.51
C ASP A 414 18.88 -31.05 -23.02
N PRO A 415 19.83 -31.74 -23.66
CA PRO A 415 19.70 -32.13 -25.07
C PRO A 415 18.42 -32.93 -25.35
N ALA A 416 17.91 -33.69 -24.37
CA ALA A 416 16.67 -34.44 -24.52
C ALA A 416 15.46 -33.52 -24.54
N MET A 417 15.43 -32.48 -23.70
CA MET A 417 14.38 -31.46 -23.73
C MET A 417 14.43 -30.63 -25.01
N GLU A 418 15.61 -30.22 -25.47
CA GLU A 418 15.78 -29.49 -26.73
C GLU A 418 15.34 -30.34 -27.94
N ALA A 419 15.72 -31.63 -27.97
CA ALA A 419 15.27 -32.57 -29.00
C ALA A 419 13.75 -32.78 -28.96
N THR A 420 13.18 -32.96 -27.77
CA THR A 420 11.72 -33.08 -27.57
C THR A 420 10.99 -31.81 -28.00
N ALA A 421 11.56 -30.65 -27.70
CA ALA A 421 11.02 -29.36 -28.08
C ALA A 421 11.03 -29.21 -29.60
N LEU A 422 12.14 -29.51 -30.29
CA LEU A 422 12.24 -29.44 -31.75
C LEU A 422 11.32 -30.44 -32.46
N SER A 423 11.14 -31.65 -31.91
CA SER A 423 10.20 -32.65 -32.46
C SER A 423 8.75 -32.24 -32.25
N SER A 424 8.44 -31.58 -31.14
CA SER A 424 7.09 -31.14 -30.78
C SER A 424 6.71 -29.80 -31.41
N THR A 425 7.70 -28.93 -31.70
CA THR A 425 7.48 -27.67 -32.40
C THR A 425 7.06 -27.98 -33.83
N SER A 426 5.86 -27.55 -34.17
CA SER A 426 5.32 -27.56 -35.54
C SER A 426 5.05 -26.12 -35.97
N SER A 427 4.74 -25.91 -37.25
CA SER A 427 4.25 -24.60 -37.72
C SER A 427 3.00 -24.13 -36.97
N ALA A 428 2.27 -25.03 -36.30
CA ALA A 428 1.04 -24.74 -35.56
C ALA A 428 1.24 -24.60 -34.04
N GLY A 429 2.41 -24.95 -33.48
CA GLY A 429 2.61 -24.97 -32.03
C GLY A 429 4.05 -24.67 -31.64
N GLN A 430 4.24 -23.59 -30.88
CA GLN A 430 5.54 -23.17 -30.36
C GLN A 430 5.80 -23.84 -29.00
N TYR A 431 6.91 -24.55 -28.85
CA TYR A 431 7.24 -25.25 -27.61
C TYR A 431 8.10 -24.37 -26.69
N VAL A 432 7.61 -24.05 -25.50
CA VAL A 432 8.31 -23.22 -24.51
C VAL A 432 9.25 -24.11 -23.71
N THR A 433 10.56 -23.92 -23.90
CA THR A 433 11.59 -24.66 -23.17
C THR A 433 11.82 -24.03 -21.80
N HIS A 434 11.89 -22.70 -21.73
CA HIS A 434 12.11 -21.98 -20.47
C HIS A 434 11.15 -20.80 -20.38
N ARG A 435 10.28 -20.79 -19.37
CA ARG A 435 9.41 -19.63 -19.05
C ARG A 435 10.16 -18.47 -18.39
N ARG A 436 11.45 -18.65 -18.16
CA ARG A 436 12.39 -17.68 -17.61
C ARG A 436 13.68 -17.85 -18.40
N CYS A 437 14.00 -16.93 -19.31
CA CYS A 437 15.23 -17.05 -20.09
C CYS A 437 16.48 -16.97 -19.19
N ASP A 438 16.40 -16.18 -18.11
CA ASP A 438 17.49 -16.02 -17.16
C ASP A 438 16.96 -15.60 -15.78
N ARG A 439 17.68 -15.98 -14.72
CA ARG A 439 17.34 -15.49 -13.36
C ARG A 439 17.94 -14.09 -13.16
N ASP A 440 19.16 -13.85 -13.62
CA ASP A 440 19.73 -12.50 -13.71
C ASP A 440 19.56 -11.94 -15.12
N PHE A 441 18.55 -11.08 -15.28
CA PHE A 441 18.26 -10.41 -16.55
C PHE A 441 18.30 -8.89 -16.42
N THR A 442 19.05 -8.40 -15.42
CA THR A 442 19.08 -6.98 -15.03
C THR A 442 19.80 -6.07 -16.02
N VAL A 443 20.72 -6.61 -16.81
CA VAL A 443 21.45 -5.87 -17.85
C VAL A 443 20.69 -5.86 -19.17
N GLU A 444 20.21 -7.01 -19.61
CA GLU A 444 19.60 -7.17 -20.95
C GLU A 444 18.11 -6.83 -20.96
N GLY A 445 17.38 -7.10 -19.88
CA GLY A 445 15.96 -6.85 -19.75
C GLY A 445 15.53 -5.39 -19.96
N PRO A 446 16.20 -4.40 -19.33
CA PRO A 446 15.93 -2.98 -19.61
C PRO A 446 16.14 -2.59 -21.08
N VAL A 447 17.20 -3.11 -21.72
CA VAL A 447 17.50 -2.83 -23.13
C VAL A 447 16.38 -3.35 -24.02
N LEU A 448 15.96 -4.61 -23.81
CA LEU A 448 14.86 -5.21 -24.56
C LEU A 448 13.53 -4.49 -24.32
N CYS A 449 13.21 -4.11 -23.08
CA CYS A 449 11.98 -3.37 -22.81
C CYS A 449 11.97 -2.01 -23.50
N ASN A 450 13.09 -1.28 -23.49
CA ASN A 450 13.21 0.01 -24.16
C ASN A 450 13.04 -0.10 -25.68
N ASP A 451 13.58 -1.13 -26.32
CA ASP A 451 13.39 -1.38 -27.75
C ASP A 451 11.92 -1.69 -28.07
N LEU A 452 11.32 -2.62 -27.31
CA LEU A 452 9.98 -3.13 -27.57
C LEU A 452 8.86 -2.13 -27.20
N ASN A 453 9.11 -1.21 -26.27
CA ASN A 453 8.15 -0.20 -25.84
C ASN A 453 7.73 0.70 -27.02
N GLY A 454 6.42 0.97 -27.14
CA GLY A 454 5.86 1.73 -28.25
C GLY A 454 5.55 0.91 -29.52
N THR A 455 5.79 -0.41 -29.52
CA THR A 455 5.41 -1.28 -30.64
C THR A 455 3.92 -1.13 -30.94
N THR A 456 3.57 -0.90 -32.21
CA THR A 456 2.19 -0.72 -32.65
C THR A 456 1.63 -1.98 -33.30
N VAL A 457 0.39 -2.33 -32.98
CA VAL A 457 -0.35 -3.47 -33.53
C VAL A 457 -1.63 -2.96 -34.19
N ALA A 458 -1.63 -2.92 -35.53
CA ALA A 458 -2.73 -2.36 -36.33
C ALA A 458 -3.73 -3.39 -36.85
N ALA A 459 -3.36 -4.67 -36.89
CA ALA A 459 -4.19 -5.76 -37.41
C ALA A 459 -3.90 -7.06 -36.65
N ASP A 460 -4.85 -8.00 -36.71
CA ASP A 460 -4.69 -9.34 -36.14
C ASP A 460 -3.77 -10.24 -36.99
N LEU A 461 -3.58 -11.49 -36.55
CA LEU A 461 -2.73 -12.46 -37.26
C LEU A 461 -3.24 -12.84 -38.66
N HIS A 462 -4.49 -12.53 -38.99
CA HIS A 462 -5.09 -12.76 -40.31
C HIS A 462 -5.10 -11.50 -41.19
N GLY A 463 -4.53 -10.39 -40.70
CA GLY A 463 -4.49 -9.12 -41.42
C GLY A 463 -5.79 -8.32 -41.34
N ILE A 464 -6.73 -8.69 -40.45
CA ILE A 464 -7.95 -7.90 -40.22
C ILE A 464 -7.60 -6.70 -39.34
N PRO A 465 -7.85 -5.46 -39.79
CA PRO A 465 -7.55 -4.27 -39.00
C PRO A 465 -8.31 -4.23 -37.68
N PHE A 466 -7.65 -3.72 -36.63
CA PHE A 466 -8.30 -3.30 -35.39
C PHE A 466 -9.00 -1.95 -35.58
N ASP A 467 -9.90 -1.58 -34.66
CA ASP A 467 -10.65 -0.31 -34.73
C ASP A 467 -9.71 0.91 -34.80
N TYR A 468 -8.53 0.77 -34.18
CA TYR A 468 -7.41 1.69 -34.27
C TYR A 468 -6.10 0.92 -33.96
N PRO A 469 -4.94 1.46 -34.35
CA PRO A 469 -3.65 0.87 -33.98
C PRO A 469 -3.40 0.92 -32.47
N HIS A 470 -3.34 -0.25 -31.83
CA HIS A 470 -3.02 -0.36 -30.41
C HIS A 470 -1.51 -0.23 -30.18
N VAL A 471 -1.11 0.41 -29.08
CA VAL A 471 0.28 0.60 -28.69
C VAL A 471 0.60 -0.32 -27.50
N ILE A 472 1.73 -1.03 -27.59
CA ILE A 472 2.28 -1.83 -26.50
C ILE A 472 3.17 -0.92 -25.65
N LYS A 473 2.79 -0.72 -24.39
CA LYS A 473 3.60 -0.07 -23.37
C LYS A 473 4.37 -1.14 -22.60
N MET A 474 5.69 -1.01 -22.45
CA MET A 474 6.52 -2.00 -21.74
C MET A 474 7.46 -1.32 -20.76
N GLN A 475 7.62 -1.96 -19.59
CA GLN A 475 8.57 -1.53 -18.57
C GLN A 475 9.24 -2.74 -17.93
N TYR A 476 10.56 -2.71 -17.84
CA TYR A 476 11.33 -3.74 -17.16
C TYR A 476 11.02 -3.75 -15.66
N ALA A 477 10.90 -4.95 -15.08
CA ALA A 477 10.67 -5.13 -13.66
C ALA A 477 11.95 -5.63 -12.96
N THR A 478 12.00 -6.91 -12.60
CA THR A 478 13.18 -7.55 -12.01
C THR A 478 13.33 -8.96 -12.60
N GLU A 479 14.56 -9.46 -12.67
CA GLU A 479 14.89 -10.73 -13.31
C GLU A 479 14.28 -10.81 -14.74
N HIS A 480 13.82 -11.98 -15.18
CA HIS A 480 13.09 -12.20 -16.43
C HIS A 480 11.75 -11.46 -16.56
N ARG A 481 11.29 -10.67 -15.58
CA ARG A 481 9.92 -10.12 -15.55
C ARG A 481 9.85 -8.74 -16.17
N CYS A 482 8.72 -8.43 -16.80
CA CYS A 482 8.35 -7.09 -17.23
C CYS A 482 6.84 -6.85 -17.11
N GLY A 483 6.46 -5.59 -16.97
CA GLY A 483 5.08 -5.15 -17.10
C GLY A 483 4.78 -4.78 -18.55
N VAL A 484 3.67 -5.28 -19.08
CA VAL A 484 3.20 -4.94 -20.44
C VAL A 484 1.77 -4.46 -20.36
N ALA A 485 1.44 -3.35 -21.03
CA ALA A 485 0.07 -2.91 -21.19
C ALA A 485 -0.25 -2.68 -22.66
N LEU A 486 -1.45 -3.11 -23.05
CA LEU A 486 -2.02 -2.86 -24.36
C LEU A 486 -2.93 -1.64 -24.23
N SER A 487 -2.70 -0.62 -25.07
CA SER A 487 -3.45 0.62 -25.00
C SER A 487 -4.94 0.37 -25.23
N GLY A 488 -5.76 0.77 -24.26
CA GLY A 488 -7.21 0.67 -24.28
C GLY A 488 -7.88 1.72 -25.13
N ALA A 489 -9.20 1.69 -25.06
CA ALA A 489 -10.11 2.35 -25.97
C ALA A 489 -9.90 3.86 -26.16
N ARG A 490 -10.18 4.33 -27.37
CA ARG A 490 -10.12 5.75 -27.71
C ARG A 490 -11.52 6.34 -27.75
N ARG A 491 -11.77 7.39 -26.96
CA ARG A 491 -12.99 8.20 -27.09
C ARG A 491 -12.92 9.01 -28.38
N VAL A 492 -13.91 8.83 -29.23
CA VAL A 492 -14.10 9.60 -30.45
C VAL A 492 -15.40 10.37 -30.31
N MET A 493 -15.32 11.70 -30.43
CA MET A 493 -16.53 12.51 -30.61
C MET A 493 -16.95 12.43 -32.07
N ARG A 494 -18.16 11.92 -32.30
CA ARG A 494 -18.80 11.93 -33.62
C ARG A 494 -19.25 13.35 -33.96
N ALA A 495 -19.50 13.59 -35.24
CA ALA A 495 -19.94 14.91 -35.74
C ALA A 495 -21.27 15.39 -35.14
N ASP A 496 -22.10 14.47 -34.61
CA ASP A 496 -23.36 14.76 -33.92
C ASP A 496 -23.19 15.09 -32.43
N GLY A 497 -21.96 15.12 -31.92
CA GLY A 497 -21.63 15.35 -30.51
C GLY A 497 -21.69 14.11 -29.61
N SER A 498 -22.11 12.95 -30.13
CA SER A 498 -22.07 11.70 -29.37
C SER A 498 -20.64 11.21 -29.20
N THR A 499 -20.31 10.64 -28.04
CA THR A 499 -18.99 10.03 -27.79
C THR A 499 -19.09 8.52 -27.93
N GLU A 500 -18.26 7.94 -28.79
CA GLU A 500 -18.12 6.50 -28.94
C GLU A 500 -16.75 6.05 -28.41
N LEU A 501 -16.72 4.87 -27.79
CA LEU A 501 -15.51 4.26 -27.25
C LEU A 501 -15.09 3.11 -28.17
N LEU A 502 -14.07 3.32 -29.00
CA LEU A 502 -13.58 2.32 -29.96
C LEU A 502 -12.54 1.40 -29.32
N GLY A 503 -12.46 0.12 -29.74
CA GLY A 503 -11.49 -0.89 -29.29
C GLY A 503 -11.48 -1.14 -27.79
N MET A 504 -12.66 -1.30 -27.19
CA MET A 504 -12.83 -1.70 -25.80
C MET A 504 -12.16 -3.06 -25.55
N LEU A 505 -11.14 -3.06 -24.69
CA LEU A 505 -10.45 -4.26 -24.25
C LEU A 505 -11.14 -4.88 -23.03
N SER A 506 -10.92 -6.18 -22.80
CA SER A 506 -11.44 -6.91 -21.64
C SER A 506 -10.33 -7.76 -21.01
N ASP A 507 -10.32 -7.82 -19.68
CA ASP A 507 -9.44 -8.70 -18.91
C ASP A 507 -10.01 -10.12 -18.72
N LYS A 508 -11.20 -10.39 -19.27
CA LYS A 508 -11.86 -11.71 -19.26
C LYS A 508 -11.25 -12.66 -20.29
N ILE A 509 -9.94 -12.81 -20.23
CA ILE A 509 -9.13 -13.59 -21.15
C ILE A 509 -8.08 -14.40 -20.39
N THR A 510 -7.59 -15.47 -20.99
CA THR A 510 -6.38 -16.16 -20.53
C THR A 510 -5.14 -15.35 -20.90
N GLY A 511 -3.96 -15.96 -20.76
CA GLY A 511 -2.72 -15.46 -21.35
C GLY A 511 -2.17 -16.46 -22.37
N THR A 512 -0.89 -16.30 -22.70
CA THR A 512 -0.13 -17.24 -23.54
C THR A 512 0.77 -18.18 -22.73
N ASP A 513 0.98 -17.89 -21.45
CA ASP A 513 1.85 -18.66 -20.54
C ASP A 513 1.31 -20.09 -20.24
N PRO A 514 2.06 -21.17 -20.57
CA PRO A 514 1.66 -22.56 -20.28
C PRO A 514 1.77 -22.98 -18.80
N LEU A 515 2.24 -22.09 -17.92
CA LEU A 515 2.41 -22.27 -16.47
C LEU A 515 3.46 -23.29 -16.02
N MET A 516 3.99 -24.12 -16.92
CA MET A 516 5.12 -25.02 -16.70
C MET A 516 6.02 -25.05 -17.94
N ASP A 517 7.32 -25.17 -17.71
CA ASP A 517 8.31 -25.38 -18.77
C ASP A 517 8.03 -26.71 -19.49
N GLY A 518 8.55 -26.87 -20.70
CA GLY A 518 8.33 -28.09 -21.48
C GLY A 518 6.89 -28.26 -21.97
N ARG A 519 6.21 -27.16 -22.33
CA ARG A 519 4.83 -27.18 -22.81
C ARG A 519 4.64 -26.27 -24.03
N LEU A 520 3.59 -26.57 -24.80
CA LEU A 520 3.19 -25.72 -25.92
C LEU A 520 2.65 -24.38 -25.43
N LEU A 521 3.03 -23.32 -26.13
CA LEU A 521 2.47 -21.98 -25.94
C LEU A 521 0.94 -22.03 -26.01
N LEU A 522 0.27 -21.39 -25.07
CA LEU A 522 -1.18 -21.33 -25.07
C LEU A 522 -1.67 -20.26 -26.02
N HIS A 523 -2.78 -20.55 -26.72
CA HIS A 523 -3.56 -19.52 -27.38
C HIS A 523 -4.46 -18.82 -26.36
N CYS A 524 -4.50 -17.50 -26.45
CA CYS A 524 -5.37 -16.63 -25.67
C CYS A 524 -6.84 -16.91 -25.98
N LYS A 525 -7.64 -17.17 -24.94
CA LYS A 525 -9.06 -17.50 -25.04
C LYS A 525 -9.90 -16.65 -24.09
N PRO A 526 -11.15 -16.31 -24.44
CA PRO A 526 -12.08 -15.71 -23.50
C PRO A 526 -12.34 -16.62 -22.30
N THR A 527 -12.41 -16.06 -21.09
CA THR A 527 -12.78 -16.78 -19.85
C THR A 527 -14.27 -16.70 -19.54
N VAL A 528 -15.01 -15.92 -20.34
CA VAL A 528 -16.47 -15.80 -20.28
C VAL A 528 -17.11 -16.47 -21.50
N GLY A 529 -18.35 -16.94 -21.36
CA GLY A 529 -19.11 -17.55 -22.46
C GLY A 529 -19.72 -16.52 -23.42
N LYS A 530 -20.18 -16.98 -24.60
CA LYS A 530 -20.77 -16.14 -25.68
C LYS A 530 -21.93 -15.24 -25.24
N GLY A 531 -22.67 -15.62 -24.19
CA GLY A 531 -23.80 -14.83 -23.66
C GLY A 531 -23.39 -13.71 -22.69
N HIS A 532 -22.11 -13.62 -22.30
CA HIS A 532 -21.65 -12.56 -21.40
C HIS A 532 -21.50 -11.23 -22.14
N PRO A 533 -21.91 -10.08 -21.57
CA PRO A 533 -21.83 -8.77 -22.24
C PRO A 533 -20.42 -8.39 -22.72
N GLU A 534 -19.37 -8.79 -21.97
CA GLU A 534 -17.97 -8.54 -22.35
C GLU A 534 -17.38 -9.55 -23.34
N TYR A 535 -18.10 -10.60 -23.74
CA TYR A 535 -17.55 -11.62 -24.64
C TYR A 535 -16.99 -11.05 -25.96
N PRO A 536 -17.65 -10.10 -26.64
CA PRO A 536 -17.09 -9.48 -27.86
C PRO A 536 -15.76 -8.78 -27.61
N ALA A 537 -15.65 -8.02 -26.50
CA ALA A 537 -14.42 -7.35 -26.09
C ALA A 537 -13.32 -8.35 -25.70
N ALA A 538 -13.67 -9.46 -25.04
CA ALA A 538 -12.73 -10.53 -24.73
C ALA A 538 -12.16 -11.19 -25.99
N VAL A 539 -13.00 -11.52 -26.97
CA VAL A 539 -12.55 -12.07 -28.27
C VAL A 539 -11.66 -11.06 -29.03
N TYR A 540 -12.06 -9.79 -29.03
CA TYR A 540 -11.25 -8.71 -29.60
C TYR A 540 -9.86 -8.66 -28.96
N THR A 541 -9.81 -8.71 -27.62
CA THR A 541 -8.57 -8.66 -26.85
C THR A 541 -7.70 -9.91 -27.08
N CYS A 542 -8.29 -11.11 -27.20
CA CYS A 542 -7.54 -12.33 -27.53
C CYS A 542 -6.79 -12.19 -28.85
N ARG A 543 -7.46 -11.71 -29.92
CA ARG A 543 -6.83 -11.48 -31.23
C ARG A 543 -5.68 -10.48 -31.12
N LEU A 544 -5.87 -9.42 -30.33
CA LEU A 544 -4.84 -8.42 -30.09
C LEU A 544 -3.64 -8.99 -29.34
N VAL A 545 -3.85 -9.81 -28.29
CA VAL A 545 -2.77 -10.46 -27.53
C VAL A 545 -1.95 -11.40 -28.41
N GLU A 546 -2.60 -12.21 -29.24
CA GLU A 546 -1.90 -13.10 -30.18
C GLU A 546 -1.07 -12.31 -31.20
N ALA A 547 -1.64 -11.24 -31.76
CA ALA A 547 -0.95 -10.36 -32.70
C ALA A 547 0.22 -9.61 -32.03
N ALA A 548 0.05 -9.15 -30.79
CA ALA A 548 1.10 -8.52 -29.99
C ALA A 548 2.22 -9.51 -29.68
N SER A 549 1.90 -10.74 -29.25
CA SER A 549 2.86 -11.81 -28.98
C SER A 549 3.73 -12.10 -30.22
N ALA A 550 3.11 -12.23 -31.40
CA ALA A 550 3.83 -12.45 -32.65
C ALA A 550 4.70 -11.24 -33.05
N ALA A 551 4.20 -10.01 -32.88
CA ALA A 551 4.95 -8.80 -33.18
C ALA A 551 6.21 -8.66 -32.30
N LEU A 552 6.06 -8.87 -30.99
CA LEU A 552 7.16 -8.83 -30.03
C LEU A 552 8.17 -9.95 -30.28
N THR A 553 7.69 -11.17 -30.55
CA THR A 553 8.56 -12.32 -30.87
C THR A 553 9.44 -12.05 -32.10
N ARG A 554 8.89 -11.46 -33.17
CA ARG A 554 9.67 -11.07 -34.35
C ARG A 554 10.78 -10.08 -34.01
N ARG A 555 10.47 -9.05 -33.20
CA ARG A 555 11.45 -8.05 -32.77
C ARG A 555 12.53 -8.66 -31.87
N LEU A 556 12.13 -9.48 -30.90
CA LEU A 556 13.04 -10.17 -29.99
C LEU A 556 14.06 -11.03 -30.75
N LYS A 557 13.61 -11.85 -31.71
CA LYS A 557 14.51 -12.70 -32.51
C LYS A 557 15.55 -11.91 -33.31
N ALA A 558 15.16 -10.74 -33.82
CA ALA A 558 16.02 -9.87 -34.60
C ALA A 558 16.92 -8.96 -33.74
N HIS A 559 16.69 -8.90 -32.42
CA HIS A 559 17.38 -7.97 -31.55
C HIS A 559 18.86 -8.37 -31.32
N PRO A 560 19.82 -7.42 -31.32
CA PRO A 560 21.25 -7.71 -31.11
C PRO A 560 21.58 -8.50 -29.84
N VAL A 561 20.79 -8.35 -28.77
CA VAL A 561 20.95 -9.13 -27.51
C VAL A 561 20.83 -10.62 -27.77
N ASN A 562 19.83 -11.07 -28.52
CA ASN A 562 19.68 -12.49 -28.82
C ASN A 562 20.75 -12.97 -29.80
N GLU A 563 21.22 -12.12 -30.71
CA GLU A 563 22.38 -12.45 -31.54
C GLU A 563 23.65 -12.64 -30.70
N ALA A 564 23.89 -11.79 -29.69
CA ALA A 564 24.99 -11.96 -28.76
C ALA A 564 24.86 -13.25 -27.93
N ARG A 565 23.64 -13.61 -27.48
CA ARG A 565 23.38 -14.90 -26.80
C ARG A 565 23.68 -16.09 -27.72
N ARG A 566 23.27 -16.05 -28.99
CA ARG A 566 23.62 -17.11 -29.98
C ARG A 566 25.13 -17.23 -30.16
N GLN A 567 25.83 -16.11 -30.31
CA GLN A 567 27.30 -16.11 -30.47
C GLN A 567 28.00 -16.70 -29.23
N HIS A 568 27.54 -16.36 -28.03
CA HIS A 568 28.01 -16.97 -26.78
C HIS A 568 27.78 -18.49 -26.79
N ASN A 569 26.59 -18.95 -27.16
CA ASN A 569 26.25 -20.37 -27.20
C ASN A 569 27.11 -21.15 -28.21
N ARG A 570 27.36 -20.58 -29.40
CA ARG A 570 28.27 -21.14 -30.40
C ARG A 570 29.70 -21.23 -29.87
N ALA A 571 30.18 -20.20 -29.17
CA ALA A 571 31.51 -20.21 -28.56
C ALA A 571 31.64 -21.28 -27.45
N VAL A 572 30.63 -21.43 -26.60
CA VAL A 572 30.57 -22.49 -25.58
C VAL A 572 30.57 -23.87 -26.24
N ALA A 573 29.74 -24.10 -27.26
CA ALA A 573 29.69 -25.37 -27.98
C ALA A 573 31.03 -25.72 -28.64
N ALA A 574 31.72 -24.74 -29.24
CA ALA A 574 33.05 -24.92 -29.82
C ALA A 574 34.12 -25.28 -28.78
N ARG A 575 34.06 -24.69 -27.57
CA ARG A 575 34.97 -25.04 -26.46
C ARG A 575 34.75 -26.47 -25.96
N LEU A 576 33.49 -26.87 -25.80
CA LEU A 576 33.12 -28.24 -25.39
C LEU A 576 33.59 -29.28 -26.43
N ALA A 577 33.45 -28.98 -27.73
CA ALA A 577 33.92 -29.85 -28.80
C ALA A 577 35.46 -30.01 -28.83
N ASN A 578 36.21 -28.98 -28.42
CA ASN A 578 37.68 -28.99 -28.43
C ASN A 578 38.33 -29.65 -27.20
N GLY A 579 37.56 -30.27 -26.31
CA GLY A 579 38.08 -31.09 -25.20
C GLY A 579 38.79 -30.32 -24.08
N SER A 580 38.72 -28.99 -24.05
CA SER A 580 39.38 -28.12 -23.06
C SER A 580 38.54 -27.88 -21.80
N GLY A 581 38.03 -28.97 -21.19
CA GLY A 581 37.14 -28.96 -20.01
C GLY A 581 37.78 -28.61 -18.66
N GLY A 582 38.80 -27.75 -18.62
CA GLY A 582 39.54 -27.41 -17.42
C GLY A 582 38.83 -26.39 -16.50
N GLY A 583 38.13 -26.87 -15.48
CA GLY A 583 38.20 -26.36 -14.09
C GLY A 583 37.59 -24.99 -13.69
N GLY A 584 36.91 -24.24 -14.55
CA GLY A 584 36.28 -22.95 -14.18
C GLY A 584 34.75 -22.98 -14.19
N SER A 585 34.12 -23.00 -13.02
CA SER A 585 32.69 -23.33 -12.82
C SER A 585 31.65 -22.29 -13.30
N GLU A 586 32.02 -21.07 -13.71
CA GLU A 586 31.02 -20.00 -13.98
C GLU A 586 30.97 -19.49 -15.43
N THR A 587 31.87 -19.90 -16.33
CA THR A 587 31.94 -19.35 -17.71
C THR A 587 31.63 -20.34 -18.83
N MET A 588 31.11 -21.53 -18.48
CA MET A 588 30.86 -22.62 -19.43
C MET A 588 29.38 -22.88 -19.75
N ALA A 589 28.43 -22.30 -19.01
CA ALA A 589 27.02 -22.45 -19.36
C ALA A 589 26.72 -21.68 -20.66
N ARG A 590 25.87 -22.27 -21.50
CA ARG A 590 25.22 -21.52 -22.59
C ARG A 590 24.33 -20.41 -21.95
N LYS A 591 23.65 -19.59 -22.75
CA LYS A 591 22.59 -18.68 -22.31
C LYS A 591 21.29 -18.96 -23.07
N ASN A 592 20.16 -19.13 -22.37
CA ASN A 592 18.87 -19.27 -23.05
C ASN A 592 18.47 -18.02 -23.86
N LEU A 593 17.93 -18.18 -25.07
CA LEU A 593 17.48 -17.02 -25.85
C LEU A 593 16.25 -16.34 -25.22
N ALA A 594 16.22 -15.01 -25.18
CA ALA A 594 15.05 -14.24 -24.78
C ALA A 594 14.16 -13.96 -26.02
N ASN A 595 13.68 -15.02 -26.67
CA ASN A 595 13.02 -14.94 -27.98
C ASN A 595 11.49 -14.95 -27.92
N LEU A 596 10.89 -15.00 -26.72
CA LEU A 596 9.45 -14.99 -26.50
C LEU A 596 9.09 -14.17 -25.27
N LEU A 597 7.89 -13.57 -25.31
CA LEU A 597 7.26 -12.96 -24.15
C LEU A 597 5.99 -13.72 -23.78
N LEU A 598 5.93 -14.26 -22.57
CA LEU A 598 4.75 -14.96 -22.07
C LEU A 598 3.81 -14.00 -21.37
N PHE A 599 2.59 -13.82 -21.89
CA PHE A 599 1.57 -12.96 -21.30
C PHE A 599 0.82 -13.72 -20.22
N ARG A 600 0.71 -13.14 -19.03
CA ARG A 600 -0.03 -13.74 -17.90
C ARG A 600 -0.75 -12.67 -17.07
N GLY A 601 -1.89 -13.09 -16.50
CA GLY A 601 -2.59 -12.31 -15.48
C GLY A 601 -3.17 -11.01 -16.02
N ALA A 602 -3.85 -11.08 -17.17
CA ALA A 602 -4.57 -9.96 -17.75
C ALA A 602 -5.40 -9.24 -16.68
N ALA A 603 -5.26 -7.93 -16.59
CA ALA A 603 -5.99 -7.12 -15.63
C ALA A 603 -6.12 -5.69 -16.14
N LYS A 604 -7.32 -5.14 -16.01
CA LYS A 604 -7.48 -3.67 -16.05
C LYS A 604 -6.98 -3.08 -14.72
N LYS A 605 -6.61 -1.80 -14.73
CA LYS A 605 -6.31 -1.05 -13.49
C LYS A 605 -7.46 -1.17 -12.49
N GLY A 606 -8.69 -1.06 -13.01
CA GLY A 606 -9.93 -1.11 -12.22
C GLY A 606 -10.07 0.08 -11.27
N TRP A 607 -11.26 0.23 -10.70
CA TRP A 607 -11.48 1.19 -9.63
C TRP A 607 -11.25 0.54 -8.26
N VAL A 608 -10.39 1.17 -7.46
CA VAL A 608 -10.17 0.88 -6.04
C VAL A 608 -10.17 2.23 -5.30
N PRO A 609 -10.95 2.42 -4.22
CA PRO A 609 -10.91 3.66 -3.48
C PRO A 609 -9.50 3.90 -2.93
N THR A 610 -8.98 5.11 -3.04
CA THR A 610 -7.62 5.40 -2.56
C THR A 610 -7.54 5.23 -1.04
N PHE A 611 -6.33 5.00 -0.52
CA PHE A 611 -6.04 4.79 0.88
C PHE A 611 -6.45 6.02 1.71
N ALA A 612 -6.29 7.22 1.14
CA ALA A 612 -6.74 8.47 1.72
C ALA A 612 -8.27 8.52 1.84
N VAL A 613 -9.01 8.06 0.82
CA VAL A 613 -10.48 8.01 0.87
C VAL A 613 -10.97 6.93 1.83
N ARG A 614 -10.37 5.73 1.79
CA ARG A 614 -10.81 4.58 2.57
C ARG A 614 -10.46 4.68 4.05
N HIS A 615 -9.25 5.15 4.35
CA HIS A 615 -8.69 5.10 5.70
C HIS A 615 -8.37 6.47 6.29
N GLY A 616 -8.42 7.55 5.50
CA GLY A 616 -7.93 8.88 5.93
C GLY A 616 -6.41 8.96 6.01
N LEU A 617 -5.71 8.08 5.29
CA LEU A 617 -4.26 7.91 5.38
C LEU A 617 -3.60 8.21 4.04
N HIS A 618 -2.64 9.14 4.05
CA HIS A 618 -1.83 9.49 2.89
C HIS A 618 -0.41 9.00 3.13
N GLY A 619 0.07 8.15 2.23
CA GLY A 619 1.25 7.36 2.53
C GLY A 619 2.01 6.86 1.33
N LEU A 620 3.04 6.09 1.65
CA LEU A 620 3.94 5.50 0.70
C LEU A 620 4.16 4.01 0.96
N ILE A 621 4.58 3.30 -0.07
CA ILE A 621 4.91 1.88 -0.02
C ILE A 621 6.34 1.63 -0.48
N LEU A 622 7.16 1.11 0.43
CA LEU A 622 8.54 0.70 0.19
C LEU A 622 8.60 -0.81 -0.05
N ALA A 623 8.23 -1.22 -1.26
CA ALA A 623 8.27 -2.61 -1.68
C ALA A 623 9.27 -2.83 -2.83
N PRO A 624 10.14 -3.85 -2.75
CA PRO A 624 11.07 -4.16 -3.83
C PRO A 624 10.37 -4.86 -5.00
N THR A 625 9.34 -5.65 -4.71
CA THR A 625 8.58 -6.42 -5.70
C THR A 625 7.56 -5.51 -6.39
N CYS A 626 7.60 -5.47 -7.72
CA CYS A 626 6.71 -4.65 -8.54
C CYS A 626 5.23 -4.91 -8.22
N ILE A 627 4.81 -6.17 -8.11
CA ILE A 627 3.42 -6.50 -7.78
C ILE A 627 2.91 -5.82 -6.49
N ILE A 628 3.68 -5.82 -5.41
CA ILE A 628 3.27 -5.21 -4.13
C ILE A 628 3.33 -3.68 -4.22
N LYS A 629 4.41 -3.14 -4.81
CA LYS A 629 4.55 -1.70 -5.05
C LYS A 629 3.37 -1.16 -5.87
N GLY A 630 3.05 -1.81 -6.98
CA GLY A 630 1.97 -1.39 -7.88
C GLY A 630 0.57 -1.62 -7.32
N LEU A 631 0.37 -2.63 -6.45
CA LEU A 631 -0.86 -2.78 -5.69
C LEU A 631 -1.05 -1.59 -4.72
N GLY A 632 0.00 -1.19 -4.00
CA GLY A 632 -0.04 0.01 -3.17
C GLY A 632 -0.34 1.27 -3.98
N ILE A 633 0.28 1.42 -5.16
CA ILE A 633 0.01 2.53 -6.11
C ILE A 633 -1.44 2.50 -6.60
N CYS A 634 -1.99 1.33 -6.90
CA CYS A 634 -3.39 1.16 -7.28
C CYS A 634 -4.32 1.60 -6.13
N CYS A 635 -3.94 1.33 -4.87
CA CYS A 635 -4.63 1.83 -3.69
C CYS A 635 -4.32 3.32 -3.39
N GLY A 636 -3.60 4.06 -4.22
CA GLY A 636 -3.30 5.47 -4.02
C GLY A 636 -2.12 5.79 -3.09
N LEU A 637 -1.33 4.81 -2.67
CA LEU A 637 -0.04 5.04 -2.00
C LEU A 637 1.03 5.46 -3.03
N ARG A 638 2.03 6.22 -2.59
CA ARG A 638 3.18 6.58 -3.42
C ARG A 638 4.22 5.45 -3.40
N GLY A 639 4.76 5.08 -4.56
CA GLY A 639 5.80 4.05 -4.68
C GLY A 639 7.23 4.58 -4.75
N GLU A 640 7.42 5.89 -4.62
CA GLU A 640 8.69 6.59 -4.73
C GLU A 640 8.84 7.54 -3.53
N VAL A 641 10.05 7.65 -2.99
CA VAL A 641 10.31 8.42 -1.76
C VAL A 641 10.46 9.92 -2.07
N CYS A 642 11.18 10.25 -3.14
CA CYS A 642 11.51 11.63 -3.49
C CYS A 642 12.03 11.69 -4.92
N ARG A 643 11.25 12.24 -5.85
CA ARG A 643 11.71 12.45 -7.23
C ARG A 643 12.84 13.47 -7.34
N ALA A 644 12.90 14.45 -6.43
CA ALA A 644 13.97 15.45 -6.43
C ALA A 644 15.35 14.87 -6.05
N CYS A 645 15.34 13.84 -5.22
CA CYS A 645 16.52 13.14 -4.71
C CYS A 645 16.84 11.89 -5.55
N ASP A 646 15.82 11.39 -6.24
CA ASP A 646 15.80 10.16 -7.00
C ASP A 646 14.79 10.30 -8.14
N PRO A 647 15.17 10.98 -9.24
CA PRO A 647 14.28 11.25 -10.37
C PRO A 647 13.79 9.98 -11.08
N THR A 648 14.40 8.84 -10.77
CA THR A 648 14.06 7.52 -11.31
C THR A 648 13.15 6.70 -10.39
N GLY A 649 12.86 7.18 -9.18
CA GLY A 649 12.09 6.45 -8.17
C GLY A 649 12.75 5.16 -7.64
N GLN A 650 14.02 4.91 -8.00
CA GLN A 650 14.78 3.71 -7.66
C GLN A 650 16.16 3.98 -7.00
N GLN A 651 16.79 5.15 -7.19
CA GLN A 651 18.08 5.49 -6.54
C GLN A 651 17.98 5.57 -5.01
N SER A 652 16.87 6.08 -4.46
CA SER A 652 16.63 6.20 -3.02
C SER A 652 16.48 4.85 -2.33
N LEU A 653 16.09 3.83 -3.09
CA LEU A 653 15.98 2.45 -2.65
C LEU A 653 17.11 1.56 -3.21
N ARG A 654 18.20 2.14 -3.73
CA ARG A 654 19.32 1.36 -4.26
C ARG A 654 19.90 0.46 -3.15
N GLY A 655 19.94 -0.85 -3.43
CA GLY A 655 20.33 -1.89 -2.46
C GLY A 655 19.15 -2.57 -1.77
N ALA A 656 17.93 -2.01 -1.81
CA ALA A 656 16.72 -2.69 -1.36
C ALA A 656 16.15 -3.60 -2.47
N THR A 657 16.94 -4.60 -2.90
CA THR A 657 16.70 -5.48 -4.06
C THR A 657 15.52 -6.43 -3.92
N GLY A 658 15.15 -6.81 -2.69
CA GLY A 658 14.11 -7.82 -2.44
C GLY A 658 14.59 -9.27 -2.46
N ASP A 659 15.88 -9.50 -2.69
CA ASP A 659 16.56 -10.80 -2.55
C ASP A 659 17.32 -10.89 -1.21
N TYR A 660 18.19 -11.90 -1.06
CA TYR A 660 19.01 -12.15 0.12
C TYR A 660 20.09 -11.09 0.38
N HIS A 661 20.43 -10.29 -0.63
CA HIS A 661 21.39 -9.18 -0.54
C HIS A 661 20.71 -7.84 -0.21
N SER A 662 19.39 -7.85 -0.01
CA SER A 662 18.63 -6.64 0.25
C SER A 662 19.09 -5.93 1.52
N ASN A 663 19.50 -4.67 1.38
CA ASN A 663 19.86 -3.80 2.49
C ASN A 663 18.60 -3.14 3.08
N LEU A 664 18.11 -3.69 4.19
CA LEU A 664 16.89 -3.20 4.85
C LEU A 664 17.07 -1.81 5.50
N MET A 665 18.29 -1.40 5.82
CA MET A 665 18.58 -0.06 6.38
C MET A 665 18.36 1.06 5.36
N VAL A 666 18.39 0.75 4.06
CA VAL A 666 17.97 1.69 3.02
C VAL A 666 16.49 2.03 3.17
N LYS A 667 15.64 1.03 3.46
CA LYS A 667 14.21 1.25 3.71
C LYS A 667 13.99 2.07 4.97
N VAL A 668 14.70 1.77 6.06
CA VAL A 668 14.63 2.57 7.30
C VAL A 668 14.93 4.05 7.02
N ARG A 669 16.02 4.35 6.31
CA ARG A 669 16.37 5.72 5.92
C ARG A 669 15.31 6.35 5.02
N ALA A 670 14.76 5.60 4.08
CA ALA A 670 13.68 6.06 3.21
C ALA A 670 12.39 6.41 4.00
N VAL A 671 12.04 5.62 5.03
CA VAL A 671 10.92 5.95 5.94
C VAL A 671 11.18 7.26 6.67
N LEU A 672 12.34 7.39 7.31
CA LEU A 672 12.70 8.60 8.08
C LEU A 672 12.76 9.84 7.20
N HIS A 673 13.23 9.69 5.96
CA HIS A 673 13.24 10.73 4.96
C HIS A 673 11.83 11.15 4.55
N ALA A 674 10.99 10.18 4.19
CA ALA A 674 9.63 10.47 3.75
C ALA A 674 8.74 11.07 4.84
N LEU A 675 8.94 10.65 6.10
CA LEU A 675 8.31 11.23 7.27
C LEU A 675 8.96 12.54 7.73
N ARG A 676 9.99 13.01 7.02
CA ARG A 676 10.74 14.24 7.30
C ARG A 676 11.35 14.28 8.72
N ILE A 677 11.63 13.10 9.27
CA ILE A 677 12.35 12.94 10.53
C ILE A 677 13.86 13.17 10.28
N GLN A 678 14.38 12.66 9.17
CA GLN A 678 15.77 12.85 8.74
C GLN A 678 15.80 13.22 7.24
N CYS A 679 15.93 14.51 6.93
CA CYS A 679 15.97 15.02 5.56
C CYS A 679 17.39 15.49 5.18
N PRO A 680 18.00 15.06 4.05
CA PRO A 680 19.29 15.55 3.63
C PRO A 680 19.16 17.00 3.10
N PRO A 681 20.19 17.86 3.30
CA PRO A 681 20.17 19.25 2.83
C PRO A 681 19.92 19.40 1.31
N SER A 682 20.32 18.40 0.50
CA SER A 682 20.07 18.40 -0.95
C SER A 682 18.58 18.34 -1.30
N HIS A 683 17.77 17.64 -0.50
CA HIS A 683 16.31 17.63 -0.68
C HIS A 683 15.74 19.01 -0.42
N GLU A 684 16.13 19.65 0.68
CA GLU A 684 15.69 21.00 1.04
C GLU A 684 16.08 22.02 -0.05
N ALA A 685 17.28 21.90 -0.62
CA ALA A 685 17.74 22.74 -1.72
C ALA A 685 16.91 22.55 -3.00
N ALA A 686 16.63 21.30 -3.40
CA ALA A 686 15.83 21.02 -4.59
C ALA A 686 14.39 21.51 -4.46
N VAL A 687 13.81 21.33 -3.27
CA VAL A 687 12.49 21.83 -2.89
C VAL A 687 12.44 23.37 -2.95
N THR A 688 13.47 24.04 -2.44
CA THR A 688 13.61 25.50 -2.50
C THR A 688 13.73 26.00 -3.94
N ALA A 689 14.60 25.38 -4.74
CA ALA A 689 14.83 25.75 -6.15
C ALA A 689 13.56 25.59 -7.00
N ALA A 690 12.78 24.52 -6.76
CA ALA A 690 11.52 24.28 -7.46
C ALA A 690 10.49 25.38 -7.22
N VAL A 691 10.41 25.89 -5.98
CA VAL A 691 9.48 26.94 -5.60
C VAL A 691 9.93 28.33 -6.04
N GLN A 692 11.24 28.58 -6.07
CA GLN A 692 11.80 29.86 -6.52
C GLN A 692 11.79 29.99 -8.06
N SER A 693 11.81 28.88 -8.80
CA SER A 693 11.81 28.89 -10.26
C SER A 693 10.43 29.24 -10.84
N LYS A 694 10.33 30.42 -11.47
CA LYS A 694 9.20 30.82 -12.34
C LYS A 694 8.99 29.89 -13.53
N ALA A 695 9.98 29.06 -13.88
CA ALA A 695 9.91 28.10 -14.97
C ALA A 695 9.35 26.72 -14.54
N THR A 696 9.20 26.47 -13.23
CA THR A 696 8.63 25.23 -12.72
C THR A 696 7.12 25.24 -12.94
N THR A 697 6.61 24.33 -13.78
CA THR A 697 5.16 24.17 -13.96
C THR A 697 4.50 23.74 -12.65
N ALA A 698 3.22 24.09 -12.43
CA ALA A 698 2.48 23.69 -11.22
C ALA A 698 2.51 22.16 -10.98
N LEU A 699 2.54 21.38 -12.07
CA LEU A 699 2.70 19.92 -12.06
C LEU A 699 4.08 19.48 -11.56
N GLN A 700 5.15 20.20 -11.91
CA GLN A 700 6.51 19.94 -11.41
C GLN A 700 6.68 20.35 -9.95
N ALA A 701 6.10 21.47 -9.53
CA ALA A 701 6.13 21.92 -8.14
C ALA A 701 5.38 20.94 -7.22
N GLY A 702 4.19 20.47 -7.63
CA GLY A 702 3.43 19.47 -6.85
C GLY A 702 4.05 18.08 -6.79
N ARG A 703 5.00 17.77 -7.69
CA ARG A 703 5.80 16.54 -7.61
C ARG A 703 6.97 16.66 -6.62
N ILE A 704 7.30 17.88 -6.18
CA ILE A 704 8.43 18.18 -5.30
C ILE A 704 7.94 18.50 -3.88
N ILE A 705 6.78 19.15 -3.75
CA ILE A 705 6.11 19.45 -2.48
C ILE A 705 5.21 18.25 -2.11
N ASP A 706 5.83 17.20 -1.59
CA ASP A 706 5.10 16.00 -1.16
C ASP A 706 4.28 16.27 0.11
N PRO A 707 2.96 16.00 0.15
CA PRO A 707 2.18 16.08 1.37
C PRO A 707 2.84 15.27 2.49
N HIS A 708 2.78 15.75 3.73
CA HIS A 708 3.34 15.00 4.86
C HIS A 708 2.66 13.64 4.96
N TYR A 709 3.43 12.59 4.69
CA TYR A 709 2.95 11.23 4.85
C TYR A 709 2.64 10.96 6.31
N ASN A 710 1.47 10.37 6.55
CA ASN A 710 1.06 9.91 7.87
C ASN A 710 1.03 8.38 7.94
N PHE A 711 1.31 7.71 6.84
CA PHE A 711 1.34 6.27 6.74
C PHE A 711 2.48 5.78 5.86
N VAL A 712 3.21 4.76 6.30
CA VAL A 712 4.29 4.16 5.51
C VAL A 712 4.23 2.64 5.60
N VAL A 713 4.23 1.96 4.46
CA VAL A 713 4.37 0.52 4.37
C VAL A 713 5.83 0.17 4.08
N VAL A 714 6.42 -0.69 4.90
CA VAL A 714 7.76 -1.26 4.69
C VAL A 714 7.60 -2.74 4.41
N HIS A 715 7.98 -3.21 3.23
CA HIS A 715 7.80 -4.61 2.84
C HIS A 715 9.14 -5.33 2.69
N VAL A 716 9.35 -6.45 3.39
CA VAL A 716 10.56 -7.28 3.32
C VAL A 716 10.27 -8.59 2.62
N LYS A 717 10.91 -8.86 1.47
CA LYS A 717 10.62 -10.04 0.63
C LYS A 717 11.51 -11.26 0.91
N GLY A 718 12.75 -11.05 1.36
CA GLY A 718 13.75 -12.12 1.40
C GLY A 718 13.43 -13.30 2.33
N VAL A 719 12.55 -13.12 3.32
CA VAL A 719 12.10 -14.21 4.21
C VAL A 719 11.25 -15.22 3.45
N ASP A 720 10.31 -14.76 2.63
CA ASP A 720 9.51 -15.62 1.74
C ASP A 720 10.37 -16.36 0.72
N ASN A 721 11.31 -15.67 0.06
CA ASN A 721 12.22 -16.33 -0.89
C ASN A 721 12.97 -17.49 -0.21
N ALA A 722 13.44 -17.29 1.02
CA ALA A 722 14.13 -18.33 1.78
C ALA A 722 13.20 -19.51 2.14
N GLY A 723 11.90 -19.22 2.39
CA GLY A 723 10.86 -20.22 2.54
C GLY A 723 10.70 -21.09 1.29
N HIS A 724 10.51 -20.46 0.12
CA HIS A 724 10.42 -21.15 -1.19
C HIS A 724 11.66 -21.97 -1.52
N ASP A 725 12.85 -21.40 -1.31
CA ASP A 725 14.14 -22.06 -1.56
C ASP A 725 14.49 -23.10 -0.48
N LYS A 726 13.61 -23.33 0.52
CA LYS A 726 13.79 -24.25 1.65
C LYS A 726 15.12 -24.05 2.38
N SER A 727 15.60 -22.80 2.45
CA SER A 727 16.88 -22.46 3.04
C SER A 727 16.70 -21.92 4.46
N LEU A 728 16.93 -22.78 5.45
CA LEU A 728 16.85 -22.42 6.86
C LEU A 728 17.81 -21.28 7.22
N GLN A 729 19.06 -21.36 6.76
CA GLN A 729 20.09 -20.35 7.05
C GLN A 729 19.70 -18.96 6.52
N LEU A 730 19.20 -18.89 5.27
CA LEU A 730 18.75 -17.63 4.68
C LEU A 730 17.50 -17.10 5.37
N LYS A 731 16.59 -17.97 5.81
CA LYS A 731 15.38 -17.58 6.54
C LYS A 731 15.73 -16.94 7.89
N LEU A 732 16.64 -17.57 8.65
CA LEU A 732 17.15 -17.03 9.92
C LEU A 732 17.85 -15.68 9.73
N GLU A 733 18.74 -15.56 8.74
CA GLU A 733 19.47 -14.32 8.48
C GLU A 733 18.55 -13.16 8.05
N MET A 734 17.56 -13.42 7.18
CA MET A 734 16.63 -12.38 6.75
C MET A 734 15.67 -11.94 7.87
N LEU A 735 15.24 -12.85 8.75
CA LEU A 735 14.50 -12.52 9.95
C LEU A 735 15.35 -11.66 10.91
N ARG A 736 16.61 -12.04 11.15
CA ARG A 736 17.56 -11.26 11.97
C ARG A 736 17.73 -9.83 11.44
N ARG A 737 17.98 -9.67 10.13
CA ARG A 737 18.07 -8.35 9.48
C ARG A 737 16.79 -7.54 9.62
N SER A 738 15.63 -8.20 9.57
CA SER A 738 14.34 -7.55 9.76
C SER A 738 14.20 -7.00 11.17
N GLY A 739 14.58 -7.77 12.21
CA GLY A 739 14.61 -7.29 13.59
C GLY A 739 15.55 -6.10 13.82
N LEU A 740 16.75 -6.12 13.22
CA LEU A 740 17.69 -4.98 13.28
C LEU A 740 17.12 -3.71 12.63
N ALA A 741 16.46 -3.86 11.46
CA ALA A 741 15.82 -2.74 10.78
C ALA A 741 14.64 -2.17 11.59
N MET A 742 13.84 -3.04 12.23
CA MET A 742 12.74 -2.64 13.11
C MET A 742 13.24 -1.87 14.34
N GLU A 743 14.31 -2.33 14.99
CA GLU A 743 14.91 -1.64 16.13
C GLU A 743 15.42 -0.25 15.76
N ALA A 744 16.17 -0.15 14.66
CA ALA A 744 16.68 1.12 14.19
C ALA A 744 15.55 2.09 13.85
N LEU A 745 14.50 1.62 13.17
CA LEU A 745 13.33 2.45 12.88
C LEU A 745 12.62 2.90 14.15
N TRP A 746 12.33 1.97 15.06
CA TRP A 746 11.64 2.26 16.33
C TRP A 746 12.37 3.32 17.15
N ARG A 747 13.71 3.26 17.21
CA ARG A 747 14.53 4.23 17.94
C ARG A 747 14.38 5.66 17.42
N GLU A 748 14.30 5.84 16.11
CA GLU A 748 14.25 7.16 15.46
C GLU A 748 12.82 7.73 15.33
N LEU A 749 11.78 6.89 15.40
CA LEU A 749 10.39 7.37 15.34
C LEU A 749 10.08 8.36 16.49
N PRO A 750 9.25 9.39 16.27
CA PRO A 750 8.83 10.28 17.35
C PRO A 750 7.86 9.56 18.31
N ALA A 751 7.78 10.04 19.55
CA ALA A 751 6.71 9.61 20.45
C ALA A 751 5.32 9.92 19.85
N GLY A 752 4.39 9.00 20.06
CA GLY A 752 3.06 8.96 19.45
C GLY A 752 3.00 8.25 18.09
N ALA A 753 4.14 7.90 17.49
CA ALA A 753 4.13 7.09 16.26
C ALA A 753 3.65 5.66 16.56
N THR A 754 2.84 5.10 15.66
CA THR A 754 2.40 3.70 15.76
C THR A 754 3.18 2.84 14.78
N MET A 755 3.61 1.67 15.21
CA MET A 755 4.20 0.65 14.35
C MET A 755 3.45 -0.67 14.50
N ALA A 756 3.05 -1.26 13.39
CA ALA A 756 2.58 -2.63 13.32
C ALA A 756 3.63 -3.50 12.63
N VAL A 757 3.83 -4.72 13.11
CA VAL A 757 4.59 -5.77 12.43
C VAL A 757 3.67 -6.95 12.16
N ILE A 758 3.70 -7.42 10.91
CA ILE A 758 2.85 -8.50 10.41
C ILE A 758 3.62 -9.37 9.39
N ALA A 759 2.96 -10.41 8.89
CA ALA A 759 3.25 -11.00 7.59
C ALA A 759 2.01 -11.03 6.69
N ASP A 760 2.22 -11.24 5.40
CA ASP A 760 1.15 -11.35 4.42
C ASP A 760 0.65 -12.78 4.21
N HIS A 761 1.48 -13.80 4.42
CA HIS A 761 1.12 -15.22 4.48
C HIS A 761 2.28 -16.01 5.09
N SER A 762 2.07 -17.31 5.34
CA SER A 762 3.09 -18.23 5.83
C SER A 762 3.73 -19.02 4.71
N THR A 763 5.07 -19.11 4.72
CA THR A 763 5.84 -19.91 3.76
C THR A 763 6.78 -20.86 4.48
N PRO A 764 6.25 -21.96 5.06
CA PRO A 764 7.04 -22.90 5.87
C PRO A 764 8.09 -23.62 5.02
N LEU A 765 9.32 -23.78 5.54
CA LEU A 765 10.43 -24.42 4.82
C LEU A 765 10.09 -25.86 4.38
N GLY A 766 9.35 -26.60 5.21
CA GLY A 766 8.93 -27.97 4.88
C GLY A 766 8.07 -28.06 3.61
N ILE A 767 7.19 -27.07 3.38
CA ILE A 767 6.33 -27.02 2.20
C ILE A 767 7.10 -26.40 1.02
N GLY A 768 7.74 -25.25 1.25
CA GLY A 768 8.37 -24.44 0.20
C GLY A 768 7.39 -23.69 -0.68
N ASP A 769 6.18 -23.44 -0.18
CA ASP A 769 5.14 -22.65 -0.84
C ASP A 769 4.22 -22.03 0.23
N HIS A 770 3.33 -21.13 -0.18
CA HIS A 770 2.42 -20.41 0.70
C HIS A 770 1.41 -21.38 1.35
N CYS A 771 1.17 -21.20 2.64
CA CYS A 771 0.23 -21.98 3.44
C CYS A 771 -0.95 -21.13 3.92
N CYS A 772 -1.95 -21.79 4.52
CA CYS A 772 -3.16 -21.17 5.07
C CYS A 772 -3.10 -20.92 6.58
N GLU A 773 -1.95 -21.14 7.20
CA GLU A 773 -1.73 -20.88 8.63
C GLU A 773 -1.88 -19.38 8.94
N PRO A 774 -2.41 -19.02 10.12
CA PRO A 774 -2.47 -17.65 10.55
C PRO A 774 -1.06 -17.11 10.85
N VAL A 775 -0.89 -15.79 10.67
CA VAL A 775 0.39 -15.11 10.90
C VAL A 775 0.34 -14.27 12.18
N PRO A 776 1.47 -14.11 12.91
CA PRO A 776 1.51 -13.23 14.07
C PRO A 776 1.36 -11.77 13.66
N VAL A 777 0.71 -10.99 14.52
CA VAL A 777 0.57 -9.53 14.40
C VAL A 777 0.89 -8.89 15.73
N SER A 778 1.62 -7.77 15.72
CA SER A 778 1.74 -6.87 16.87
C SER A 778 1.57 -5.42 16.44
N VAL A 779 0.97 -4.59 17.29
CA VAL A 779 0.79 -3.14 17.09
C VAL A 779 1.16 -2.40 18.36
N ALA A 780 2.05 -1.43 18.27
CA ALA A 780 2.50 -0.62 19.40
C ALA A 780 2.53 0.87 19.07
N VAL A 781 2.33 1.71 20.09
CA VAL A 781 2.55 3.16 20.01
C VAL A 781 3.78 3.53 20.82
N LYS A 782 4.70 4.28 20.23
CA LYS A 782 5.95 4.69 20.89
C LYS A 782 5.65 5.76 21.94
N ARG A 783 6.03 5.52 23.19
CA ARG A 783 5.78 6.42 24.33
C ARG A 783 6.94 7.39 24.56
N THR A 784 6.69 8.50 25.25
CA THR A 784 7.78 9.31 25.83
C THR A 784 8.31 8.65 27.10
N THR A 785 9.59 8.83 27.42
CA THR A 785 10.19 8.35 28.69
C THR A 785 9.68 9.12 29.91
N SER A 786 9.06 10.29 29.71
CA SER A 786 8.50 11.17 30.74
C SER A 786 7.03 10.94 31.02
N GLU A 787 6.31 10.20 30.17
CA GLU A 787 4.95 9.77 30.45
C GLU A 787 4.98 8.66 31.50
N GLY A 788 4.86 9.05 32.77
CA GLY A 788 4.45 8.15 33.84
C GLY A 788 3.12 7.46 33.50
N ALA A 789 2.67 6.56 34.36
CA ALA A 789 1.55 5.62 34.19
C ALA A 789 0.14 6.16 33.80
N LEU A 790 0.04 7.41 33.34
CA LEU A 790 -1.21 8.11 32.99
C LEU A 790 -1.63 7.99 31.52
N SER A 791 -0.78 7.51 30.59
CA SER A 791 -1.22 7.18 29.22
C SER A 791 -1.56 5.69 29.12
N ALA A 792 -2.85 5.37 29.07
CA ALA A 792 -3.40 4.02 29.04
C ALA A 792 -3.23 3.34 27.66
N CYS A 793 -2.01 3.30 27.10
CA CYS A 793 -1.77 2.53 25.89
C CYS A 793 -2.14 1.06 26.14
N PRO A 794 -2.94 0.41 25.27
CA PRO A 794 -3.19 -1.00 25.42
C PRO A 794 -1.88 -1.75 25.23
N THR A 795 -1.48 -2.51 26.25
CA THR A 795 -0.40 -3.50 26.17
C THR A 795 -0.85 -4.81 26.75
N ASP A 796 -0.50 -5.90 26.09
CA ASP A 796 -0.66 -7.24 26.64
C ASP A 796 0.66 -7.78 27.21
N GLY A 797 0.66 -9.04 27.65
CA GLY A 797 1.83 -9.70 28.21
C GLY A 797 2.72 -10.40 27.18
N VAL A 798 2.55 -10.16 25.87
CA VAL A 798 3.30 -10.89 24.84
C VAL A 798 4.70 -10.28 24.65
N GLU A 799 5.70 -10.91 25.24
CA GLU A 799 7.09 -10.42 25.17
C GLU A 799 7.82 -10.78 23.87
N TYR A 800 7.37 -11.83 23.16
CA TYR A 800 8.04 -12.39 22.00
C TYR A 800 7.16 -12.37 20.76
N TYR A 801 7.66 -11.80 19.66
CA TYR A 801 7.00 -11.86 18.37
C TYR A 801 7.24 -13.23 17.74
N SER A 802 6.26 -14.12 17.84
CA SER A 802 6.31 -15.50 17.34
C SER A 802 4.91 -16.00 16.99
N GLU A 803 4.84 -17.04 16.16
CA GLU A 803 3.59 -17.69 15.75
C GLU A 803 2.77 -18.15 16.97
N VAL A 804 3.43 -18.70 17.99
CA VAL A 804 2.76 -19.28 19.17
C VAL A 804 2.43 -18.22 20.22
N LYS A 805 3.37 -17.36 20.60
CA LYS A 805 3.14 -16.38 21.68
C LYS A 805 2.15 -15.28 21.29
N ALA A 806 2.08 -14.94 19.99
CA ALA A 806 1.09 -13.97 19.51
C ALA A 806 -0.35 -14.45 19.71
N ALA A 807 -0.60 -15.76 19.79
CA ALA A 807 -1.92 -16.33 20.01
C ALA A 807 -2.55 -15.95 21.37
N SER A 808 -1.73 -15.62 22.38
CA SER A 808 -2.21 -15.14 23.69
C SER A 808 -2.43 -13.62 23.76
N GLY A 809 -2.23 -12.91 22.65
CA GLY A 809 -2.31 -11.45 22.63
C GLY A 809 -3.73 -10.90 22.64
N GLY A 810 -3.87 -9.64 23.07
CA GLY A 810 -5.16 -8.97 23.30
C GLY A 810 -5.95 -8.63 22.03
N LEU A 811 -5.35 -8.72 20.84
CA LEU A 811 -6.05 -8.54 19.56
C LEU A 811 -6.88 -9.78 19.17
N GLY A 812 -6.62 -10.95 19.78
CA GLY A 812 -7.28 -12.20 19.41
C GLY A 812 -6.88 -12.69 18.01
N ARG A 813 -7.83 -13.28 17.27
CA ARG A 813 -7.65 -13.75 15.88
C ARG A 813 -8.65 -13.07 14.96
N PHE A 814 -8.17 -12.42 13.89
CA PHE A 814 -9.00 -11.62 12.98
C PHE A 814 -8.55 -11.75 11.51
N ARG A 815 -9.28 -11.17 10.55
CA ARG A 815 -8.91 -11.20 9.12
C ARG A 815 -8.05 -10.02 8.69
N GLY A 816 -7.24 -10.20 7.64
CA GLY A 816 -6.41 -9.12 7.07
C GLY A 816 -7.14 -7.79 6.84
N GLU A 817 -8.38 -7.84 6.37
CA GLU A 817 -9.23 -6.66 6.12
C GLU A 817 -9.54 -5.80 7.35
N GLU A 818 -9.33 -6.31 8.55
CA GLU A 818 -9.58 -5.62 9.82
C GLU A 818 -8.31 -4.94 10.38
N LEU A 819 -7.14 -5.18 9.79
CA LEU A 819 -5.85 -4.70 10.32
C LEU A 819 -5.77 -3.17 10.39
N ILE A 820 -6.00 -2.46 9.27
CA ILE A 820 -5.87 -0.99 9.25
C ILE A 820 -6.88 -0.33 10.23
N PRO A 821 -8.16 -0.75 10.28
CA PRO A 821 -9.08 -0.30 11.33
C PRO A 821 -8.60 -0.59 12.76
N LEU A 822 -7.98 -1.75 13.03
CA LEU A 822 -7.40 -2.09 14.34
C LEU A 822 -6.19 -1.21 14.67
N MET A 823 -5.27 -0.99 13.72
CA MET A 823 -4.14 -0.09 13.88
C MET A 823 -4.60 1.33 14.21
N LYS A 824 -5.59 1.84 13.46
CA LYS A 824 -6.22 3.14 13.72
C LYS A 824 -6.83 3.19 15.11
N ARG A 825 -7.46 2.11 15.60
CA ARG A 825 -8.02 2.03 16.96
C ARG A 825 -6.94 2.05 18.04
N VAL A 826 -5.83 1.34 17.87
CA VAL A 826 -4.70 1.36 18.83
C VAL A 826 -4.04 2.74 18.84
N HIS A 827 -3.77 3.30 17.65
CA HIS A 827 -3.30 4.67 17.49
C HIS A 827 -4.25 5.65 18.17
N HIS A 828 -5.55 5.49 17.94
CA HIS A 828 -6.58 6.32 18.55
C HIS A 828 -6.61 6.20 20.07
N HIS A 829 -6.62 4.98 20.62
CA HIS A 829 -6.68 4.81 22.06
C HIS A 829 -5.53 5.54 22.77
N TYR A 830 -4.29 5.41 22.27
CA TYR A 830 -3.15 6.12 22.86
C TYR A 830 -3.27 7.65 22.84
N HIS A 831 -3.82 8.21 21.76
CA HIS A 831 -3.89 9.66 21.55
C HIS A 831 -5.14 10.31 22.14
N TYR A 832 -6.21 9.55 22.42
CA TYR A 832 -7.53 10.13 22.69
C TYR A 832 -8.35 9.43 23.79
N VAL A 833 -7.84 8.36 24.43
CA VAL A 833 -8.50 7.65 25.54
C VAL A 833 -7.57 7.55 26.73
#